data_AF-A0A419VWN0-F1
#
_entry.id   AF-A0A419VWN0-F1
#
_cell.length_a   1.000
_cell.length_b   1.000
_cell.length_c   1.000
_cell.angle_alpha   90.00
_cell.angle_beta   90.00
_cell.angle_gamma   90.00
#
_symmetry.space_group_name_H-M   'P 1'
#
loop_
_entity.id
_entity.type
_entity.pdbx_description
1 polymer ?
#
loop_
_entity_poly.entity_id
_entity_poly.type
_entity_poly.pdbx_seq_one_letter_code
_entity_poly.pdbx_strand_id
1 'polypeptide(L)'
;MIDSQFYIDLLQVIACLQQDEDSCISKVQDFKYGHVNGLDGERNVIGIENGVAFLNEVYKTEKVITKEAFPHYKINPLIKHLGIDVERYIAVKMPSVSVSAVPEGSLVKNSNPYLGFKTSYLFMAKTCMSIDRIIEFQTHILEGLKPINDLVKKYEAQGAGRPTLFNEGSYRTYSTTLSAYNSRANEIGVLRRFWDEDLLKRSEKYSKQINTPQWQVKSSELNQTINSKENQKLLNKSFGNDSAKLINDGIFYLKEEQFLDFNLVNFALDGAPKNLKYIDGLVKDVILPRESTIKDDFIIDSKYQNIYGIPHVSGVALYGQYGKSKTSINQNLGFIRANRNRIPKLICNDITQLNSIIDSVKAENKDLEIYFRGQNKHWDLNRSELTNELLYGQTDIEELSLPTSASRENFDFDGFSAILQFQLQGLIYSKFEKEKFDKLDKIWPLWGNFSPYENIEIDKKHEEFRRLYYSFEWDLMTMGLGQHYGIPTHGLDITSDINVALWFATNQYDKYEERGKEYAWYKPLKREHKAKLSDYPVIYIIGTKKGLKRDLDQIEFIDIKAERPKRQKAYLHYGGFGLHSNICAEDVIAAVFLTEDFKFKQCYTTDYLFPNHTDDPFYKALLELRDSAISEGLNEGYSKIVEYKPKE
;
A
#
# COMPACT_ATOMS: atom_id res chain seq x y z
N MET A 1 13.04 -2.31 -10.97
CA MET A 1 13.69 -3.19 -11.97
C MET A 1 13.32 -4.67 -11.82
N ILE A 2 13.37 -5.29 -10.63
CA ILE A 2 13.01 -6.73 -10.50
C ILE A 2 11.47 -6.91 -10.43
N ASP A 3 10.77 -5.97 -9.81
CA ASP A 3 9.36 -6.08 -9.41
C ASP A 3 8.41 -6.39 -10.59
N SER A 4 8.65 -5.82 -11.77
CA SER A 4 7.84 -6.05 -12.99
C SER A 4 7.84 -7.50 -13.45
N GLN A 5 8.89 -8.28 -13.11
CA GLN A 5 9.00 -9.69 -13.48
C GLN A 5 8.09 -10.62 -12.67
N PHE A 6 7.46 -10.09 -11.63
CA PHE A 6 6.56 -10.84 -10.74
C PHE A 6 5.09 -10.42 -10.85
N TYR A 7 4.79 -9.30 -11.50
CA TYR A 7 3.44 -8.99 -11.96
C TYR A 7 3.18 -9.77 -13.26
N ILE A 8 2.82 -11.05 -13.13
CA ILE A 8 2.65 -11.96 -14.28
C ILE A 8 1.43 -12.87 -14.07
N ASP A 9 0.91 -13.41 -15.17
CA ASP A 9 0.05 -14.60 -15.11
C ASP A 9 0.90 -15.86 -15.01
N LEU A 10 1.05 -16.40 -13.81
CA LEU A 10 1.83 -17.61 -13.58
C LEU A 10 1.34 -18.81 -14.42
N LEU A 11 0.04 -18.97 -14.64
CA LEU A 11 -0.47 -20.10 -15.44
C LEU A 11 -0.05 -19.99 -16.89
N GLN A 12 -0.18 -18.79 -17.48
CA GLN A 12 0.23 -18.55 -18.86
C GLN A 12 1.75 -18.73 -19.04
N VAL A 13 2.53 -18.27 -18.06
CA VAL A 13 3.98 -18.49 -18.03
C VAL A 13 4.28 -19.99 -17.99
N ILE A 14 3.65 -20.74 -17.09
CA ILE A 14 3.88 -22.18 -16.96
C ILE A 14 3.48 -22.94 -18.22
N ALA A 15 2.32 -22.62 -18.82
CA ALA A 15 1.89 -23.21 -20.08
C ALA A 15 2.94 -23.03 -21.18
N CYS A 16 3.52 -21.83 -21.29
CA CYS A 16 4.63 -21.56 -22.22
C CYS A 16 5.87 -22.42 -21.90
N LEU A 17 6.24 -22.58 -20.63
CA LEU A 17 7.41 -23.36 -20.22
C LEU A 17 7.21 -24.88 -20.40
N GLN A 18 5.98 -25.38 -20.31
CA GLN A 18 5.67 -26.80 -20.46
C GLN A 18 5.69 -27.28 -21.92
N GLN A 19 5.51 -26.39 -22.89
CA GLN A 19 5.47 -26.76 -24.31
C GLN A 19 6.81 -27.25 -24.86
N ASP A 20 7.92 -27.02 -24.16
CA ASP A 20 9.27 -27.44 -24.57
C ASP A 20 9.64 -27.07 -26.02
N GLU A 21 8.95 -26.06 -26.59
CA GLU A 21 9.27 -25.52 -27.89
C GLU A 21 10.04 -24.23 -27.69
N ASP A 22 11.32 -24.22 -28.10
CA ASP A 22 12.12 -22.99 -28.21
C ASP A 22 11.38 -21.90 -28.99
N SER A 23 10.43 -22.29 -29.85
CA SER A 23 9.54 -21.41 -30.60
C SER A 23 8.75 -20.45 -29.69
N CYS A 24 8.26 -20.88 -28.52
CA CYS A 24 7.44 -20.04 -27.63
C CYS A 24 8.24 -18.91 -26.98
N ILE A 25 9.57 -19.05 -26.95
CA ILE A 25 10.49 -18.13 -26.29
C ILE A 25 11.28 -17.30 -27.29
N SER A 26 11.70 -17.91 -28.40
CA SER A 26 12.54 -17.29 -29.42
C SER A 26 11.77 -16.71 -30.60
N LYS A 27 10.57 -17.23 -30.92
CA LYS A 27 9.79 -16.74 -32.06
C LYS A 27 9.08 -15.45 -31.71
N VAL A 28 9.46 -14.38 -32.41
CA VAL A 28 8.81 -13.08 -32.30
C VAL A 28 7.50 -13.07 -33.09
N GLN A 29 6.45 -12.56 -32.48
CA GLN A 29 5.15 -12.34 -33.08
C GLN A 29 4.67 -10.90 -32.87
N ASP A 30 3.79 -10.47 -33.76
CA ASP A 30 3.13 -9.18 -33.67
C ASP A 30 1.86 -9.33 -32.84
N PHE A 31 1.86 -8.74 -31.65
CA PHE A 31 0.69 -8.67 -30.78
C PHE A 31 -0.01 -7.33 -30.94
N LYS A 32 -1.34 -7.38 -30.90
CA LYS A 32 -2.22 -6.21 -30.93
C LYS A 32 -3.14 -6.30 -29.74
N TYR A 33 -3.26 -5.21 -29.02
CA TYR A 33 -3.98 -5.11 -27.77
C TYR A 33 -5.01 -3.98 -27.83
N GLY A 34 -6.14 -4.18 -27.16
CA GLY A 34 -7.23 -3.20 -27.19
C GLY A 34 -8.15 -3.34 -28.39
N HIS A 35 -8.38 -4.56 -28.88
CA HIS A 35 -9.42 -4.82 -29.89
C HIS A 35 -10.54 -5.62 -29.23
N VAL A 36 -11.76 -5.05 -29.14
CA VAL A 36 -12.93 -5.80 -28.65
C VAL A 36 -13.86 -6.02 -29.83
N ASN A 37 -13.89 -7.25 -30.34
CA ASN A 37 -14.76 -7.64 -31.45
C ASN A 37 -16.23 -7.48 -31.06
N GLY A 38 -17.02 -6.85 -31.93
CA GLY A 38 -18.49 -6.80 -31.80
C GLY A 38 -19.06 -5.71 -30.89
N LEU A 39 -18.24 -4.78 -30.38
CA LEU A 39 -18.73 -3.59 -29.69
C LEU A 39 -18.63 -2.37 -30.61
N ASP A 40 -19.76 -1.81 -31.03
CA ASP A 40 -19.80 -0.52 -31.71
C ASP A 40 -19.63 0.61 -30.69
N GLY A 41 -18.68 1.52 -30.94
CA GLY A 41 -18.42 2.67 -30.08
C GLY A 41 -16.99 3.20 -30.15
N GLU A 42 -16.78 4.36 -29.57
CA GLU A 42 -15.46 4.96 -29.35
C GLU A 42 -15.15 4.95 -27.86
N ARG A 43 -13.87 4.82 -27.54
CA ARG A 43 -13.36 4.93 -26.17
C ARG A 43 -12.17 5.86 -26.13
N ASN A 44 -12.01 6.54 -25.01
CA ASN A 44 -10.78 7.26 -24.71
C ASN A 44 -9.70 6.25 -24.34
N VAL A 45 -8.55 6.41 -24.96
CA VAL A 45 -7.35 5.65 -24.65
C VAL A 45 -6.71 6.20 -23.38
N ILE A 46 -6.64 5.37 -22.34
CA ILE A 46 -6.06 5.75 -21.05
C ILE A 46 -5.12 4.63 -20.56
N GLY A 47 -3.97 5.00 -20.00
CA GLY A 47 -2.98 4.10 -19.41
C GLY A 47 -1.94 3.53 -20.35
N ILE A 48 -1.94 3.96 -21.61
CA ILE A 48 -1.08 3.35 -22.63
C ILE A 48 0.38 3.72 -22.41
N GLU A 49 0.68 4.96 -22.08
CA GLU A 49 2.06 5.37 -21.82
C GLU A 49 2.68 4.58 -20.66
N ASN A 50 1.88 4.26 -19.63
CA ASN A 50 2.29 3.40 -18.53
C ASN A 50 2.52 1.96 -18.97
N GLY A 51 1.63 1.41 -19.81
CA GLY A 51 1.83 0.08 -20.40
C GLY A 51 3.12 0.02 -21.22
N VAL A 52 3.41 1.06 -22.02
CA VAL A 52 4.66 1.19 -22.78
C VAL A 52 5.88 1.29 -21.84
N ALA A 53 5.79 2.08 -20.77
CA ALA A 53 6.86 2.22 -19.80
C ALA A 53 7.16 0.90 -19.07
N PHE A 54 6.11 0.18 -18.65
CA PHE A 54 6.22 -1.15 -18.05
C PHE A 54 6.87 -2.14 -19.01
N LEU A 55 6.43 -2.19 -20.28
CA LEU A 55 7.06 -3.01 -21.32
C LEU A 55 8.54 -2.67 -21.44
N ASN A 56 8.88 -1.39 -21.61
CA ASN A 56 10.27 -0.95 -21.72
C ASN A 56 11.11 -1.37 -20.51
N GLU A 57 10.57 -1.37 -19.29
CA GLU A 57 11.29 -1.88 -18.12
C GLU A 57 11.48 -3.40 -18.14
N VAL A 58 10.45 -4.16 -18.49
CA VAL A 58 10.56 -5.62 -18.64
C VAL A 58 11.63 -5.96 -19.68
N TYR A 59 11.67 -5.25 -20.82
CA TYR A 59 12.63 -5.49 -21.91
C TYR A 59 14.03 -4.91 -21.70
N LYS A 60 14.24 -4.01 -20.73
CA LYS A 60 15.60 -3.60 -20.31
C LYS A 60 16.38 -4.78 -19.74
N THR A 61 15.70 -5.82 -19.27
CA THR A 61 16.35 -7.02 -18.78
C THR A 61 16.69 -7.93 -19.96
N GLU A 62 17.98 -8.18 -20.23
CA GLU A 62 18.42 -8.91 -21.42
C GLU A 62 17.99 -10.40 -21.44
N LYS A 63 17.41 -10.90 -20.34
CA LYS A 63 17.14 -12.33 -20.07
C LYS A 63 15.67 -12.57 -19.75
N VAL A 64 15.14 -13.72 -20.17
CA VAL A 64 13.75 -14.15 -19.87
C VAL A 64 13.45 -14.20 -18.38
N ILE A 65 14.35 -14.81 -17.62
CA ILE A 65 14.34 -14.85 -16.17
C ILE A 65 15.67 -14.25 -15.75
N THR A 66 15.66 -13.10 -15.07
CA THR A 66 16.94 -12.53 -14.65
C THR A 66 17.59 -13.39 -13.58
N LYS A 67 18.90 -13.24 -13.42
CA LYS A 67 19.65 -13.98 -12.40
C LYS A 67 19.07 -13.73 -11.00
N GLU A 68 18.52 -12.54 -10.77
CA GLU A 68 17.90 -12.12 -9.52
C GLU A 68 16.49 -12.70 -9.34
N ALA A 69 15.70 -12.81 -10.42
CA ALA A 69 14.36 -13.40 -10.33
C ALA A 69 14.38 -14.93 -10.26
N PHE A 70 15.39 -15.56 -10.85
CA PHE A 70 15.49 -17.01 -10.99
C PHE A 70 15.29 -17.80 -9.67
N PRO A 71 15.96 -17.46 -8.55
CA PRO A 71 15.77 -18.18 -7.30
C PRO A 71 14.31 -18.13 -6.81
N HIS A 72 13.58 -17.02 -7.07
CA HIS A 72 12.16 -16.90 -6.69
C HIS A 72 11.26 -17.81 -7.52
N TYR A 73 11.55 -18.00 -8.81
CA TYR A 73 10.83 -18.95 -9.67
C TYR A 73 11.08 -20.39 -9.21
N LYS A 74 12.32 -20.73 -8.88
CA LYS A 74 12.70 -22.08 -8.42
C LYS A 74 11.97 -22.51 -7.15
N ILE A 75 11.77 -21.59 -6.21
CA ILE A 75 11.03 -21.87 -4.97
C ILE A 75 9.52 -21.74 -5.11
N ASN A 76 9.01 -21.32 -6.28
CA ASN A 76 7.58 -21.07 -6.43
C ASN A 76 6.78 -22.38 -6.25
N PRO A 77 5.74 -22.39 -5.41
CA PRO A 77 5.03 -23.61 -5.07
C PRO A 77 4.45 -24.36 -6.27
N LEU A 78 3.92 -23.66 -7.28
CA LEU A 78 3.38 -24.31 -8.47
C LEU A 78 4.50 -24.81 -9.39
N ILE A 79 5.57 -24.04 -9.58
CA ILE A 79 6.73 -24.45 -10.39
C ILE A 79 7.36 -25.72 -9.81
N LYS A 80 7.57 -25.75 -8.49
CA LYS A 80 8.06 -26.93 -7.76
C LYS A 80 7.08 -28.10 -7.84
N HIS A 81 5.79 -27.82 -7.68
CA HIS A 81 4.74 -28.83 -7.80
C HIS A 81 4.76 -29.49 -9.19
N LEU A 82 4.86 -28.72 -10.27
CA LEU A 82 4.90 -29.24 -11.64
C LEU A 82 6.27 -29.81 -12.05
N GLY A 83 7.33 -29.55 -11.28
CA GLY A 83 8.68 -30.02 -11.59
C GLY A 83 9.29 -29.34 -12.81
N ILE A 84 8.97 -28.06 -13.03
CA ILE A 84 9.47 -27.30 -14.18
C ILE A 84 10.92 -26.88 -13.93
N ASP A 85 11.81 -27.29 -14.83
CA ASP A 85 13.19 -26.81 -14.84
C ASP A 85 13.25 -25.39 -15.41
N VAL A 86 13.38 -24.42 -14.51
CA VAL A 86 13.52 -23.01 -14.86
C VAL A 86 14.94 -22.61 -15.27
N GLU A 87 15.96 -23.44 -15.01
CA GLU A 87 17.37 -23.12 -15.30
C GLU A 87 17.64 -23.03 -16.80
N ARG A 88 16.96 -23.88 -17.58
CA ARG A 88 17.07 -23.89 -19.04
C ARG A 88 16.71 -22.55 -19.70
N TYR A 89 16.05 -21.63 -18.98
CA TYR A 89 15.55 -20.36 -19.52
C TYR A 89 16.34 -19.11 -19.08
N ILE A 90 17.32 -19.25 -18.19
CA ILE A 90 18.11 -18.09 -17.68
C ILE A 90 18.93 -17.42 -18.79
N ALA A 91 19.40 -18.20 -19.77
CA ALA A 91 20.32 -17.73 -20.80
C ALA A 91 19.63 -17.21 -22.08
N VAL A 92 18.30 -17.30 -22.16
CA VAL A 92 17.58 -16.92 -23.39
C VAL A 92 17.47 -15.41 -23.47
N LYS A 93 18.00 -14.84 -24.57
CA LYS A 93 18.01 -13.41 -24.84
C LYS A 93 16.61 -12.94 -25.25
N MET A 94 16.18 -11.79 -24.70
CA MET A 94 14.92 -11.17 -25.13
C MET A 94 14.99 -10.72 -26.60
N PRO A 95 13.93 -10.95 -27.39
CA PRO A 95 13.80 -10.31 -28.68
C PRO A 95 13.69 -8.78 -28.52
N SER A 96 14.17 -8.02 -29.50
CA SER A 96 13.99 -6.57 -29.48
C SER A 96 12.51 -6.23 -29.63
N VAL A 97 12.03 -5.35 -28.77
CA VAL A 97 10.64 -4.92 -28.82
C VAL A 97 10.52 -3.60 -29.54
N SER A 98 9.61 -3.59 -30.51
CA SER A 98 9.05 -2.36 -31.03
C SER A 98 7.65 -2.24 -30.46
N VAL A 99 7.36 -1.11 -29.81
CA VAL A 99 6.03 -0.78 -29.32
C VAL A 99 5.49 0.36 -30.17
N SER A 100 4.27 0.17 -30.65
CA SER A 100 3.43 1.19 -31.27
C SER A 100 2.25 1.42 -30.34
N ALA A 101 2.06 2.66 -29.95
CA ALA A 101 1.03 3.06 -29.00
C ALA A 101 0.24 4.21 -29.62
N VAL A 102 -1.08 4.16 -29.51
CA VAL A 102 -1.91 5.33 -29.77
C VAL A 102 -1.63 6.36 -28.67
N PRO A 103 -1.50 7.66 -28.98
CA PRO A 103 -1.30 8.68 -27.96
C PRO A 103 -2.40 8.65 -26.90
N GLU A 104 -2.01 8.83 -25.64
CA GLU A 104 -2.92 8.97 -24.51
C GLU A 104 -4.01 10.03 -24.81
N GLY A 105 -5.25 9.77 -24.40
CA GLY A 105 -6.38 10.68 -24.61
C GLY A 105 -6.98 10.65 -26.03
N SER A 106 -6.43 9.86 -26.95
CA SER A 106 -7.03 9.70 -28.28
C SER A 106 -8.37 8.95 -28.21
N LEU A 107 -9.35 9.37 -29.02
CA LEU A 107 -10.58 8.63 -29.28
C LEU A 107 -10.29 7.51 -30.28
N VAL A 108 -10.54 6.27 -29.88
CA VAL A 108 -10.29 5.08 -30.70
C VAL A 108 -11.56 4.25 -30.78
N LYS A 109 -11.91 3.81 -31.99
CA LYS A 109 -13.00 2.85 -32.19
C LYS A 109 -12.68 1.57 -31.41
N ASN A 110 -13.67 0.95 -30.78
CA ASN A 110 -13.49 -0.32 -30.05
C ASN A 110 -12.88 -1.44 -30.92
N SER A 111 -13.07 -1.36 -32.23
CA SER A 111 -12.49 -2.23 -33.24
C SER A 111 -11.01 -1.97 -33.56
N ASN A 112 -10.39 -0.93 -33.01
CA ASN A 112 -9.00 -0.58 -33.32
C ASN A 112 -8.11 -0.89 -32.12
N PRO A 113 -7.01 -1.65 -32.30
CA PRO A 113 -6.04 -1.84 -31.25
C PRO A 113 -5.38 -0.50 -30.93
N TYR A 114 -5.11 -0.27 -29.65
CA TYR A 114 -4.46 0.95 -29.19
C TYR A 114 -3.01 0.73 -28.77
N LEU A 115 -2.58 -0.54 -28.65
CA LEU A 115 -1.20 -0.92 -28.42
C LEU A 115 -0.84 -2.08 -29.35
N GLY A 116 0.31 -2.01 -30.01
CA GLY A 116 0.85 -3.07 -30.86
C GLY A 116 2.33 -3.27 -30.58
N PHE A 117 2.78 -4.49 -30.38
CA PHE A 117 4.18 -4.75 -30.04
C PHE A 117 4.68 -6.12 -30.50
N LYS A 118 5.99 -6.22 -30.70
CA LYS A 118 6.64 -7.44 -31.18
C LYS A 118 7.39 -8.13 -30.04
N THR A 119 7.01 -9.37 -29.70
CA THR A 119 7.69 -10.14 -28.64
C THR A 119 7.46 -11.65 -28.79
N SER A 120 7.97 -12.49 -27.89
CA SER A 120 7.64 -13.93 -27.85
C SER A 120 6.40 -14.21 -26.99
N TYR A 121 5.81 -15.40 -27.13
CA TYR A 121 4.60 -15.77 -26.36
C TYR A 121 4.82 -15.74 -24.86
N LEU A 122 5.97 -16.23 -24.38
CA LEU A 122 6.30 -16.21 -22.96
C LEU A 122 6.36 -14.77 -22.41
N PHE A 123 6.94 -13.85 -23.16
CA PHE A 123 6.99 -12.43 -22.75
C PHE A 123 5.66 -11.73 -22.85
N MET A 124 4.89 -12.07 -23.88
CA MET A 124 3.52 -11.65 -24.01
C MET A 124 2.71 -12.03 -22.75
N ALA A 125 2.74 -13.30 -22.38
CA ALA A 125 2.08 -13.82 -21.18
C ALA A 125 2.50 -13.09 -19.89
N LYS A 126 3.80 -12.75 -19.76
CA LYS A 126 4.31 -11.96 -18.63
C LYS A 126 3.77 -10.54 -18.60
N THR A 127 3.63 -9.91 -19.76
CA THR A 127 3.46 -8.45 -19.83
C THR A 127 2.01 -7.99 -19.96
N CYS A 128 1.17 -8.77 -20.64
CA CYS A 128 -0.17 -8.30 -21.00
C CYS A 128 -1.16 -8.22 -19.84
N MET A 129 -1.19 -9.17 -18.90
CA MET A 129 -2.11 -9.05 -17.76
C MET A 129 -1.78 -7.84 -16.88
N SER A 130 -0.50 -7.49 -16.78
CA SER A 130 -0.07 -6.30 -16.06
C SER A 130 -0.46 -5.02 -16.79
N ILE A 131 -0.33 -5.00 -18.13
CA ILE A 131 -0.84 -3.88 -18.95
C ILE A 131 -2.37 -3.78 -18.85
N ASP A 132 -3.08 -4.91 -18.95
CA ASP A 132 -4.53 -4.97 -18.85
C ASP A 132 -4.98 -4.44 -17.49
N ARG A 133 -4.33 -4.88 -16.41
CA ARG A 133 -4.59 -4.37 -15.07
C ARG A 133 -4.36 -2.87 -14.96
N ILE A 134 -3.28 -2.35 -15.56
CA ILE A 134 -3.00 -0.92 -15.58
C ILE A 134 -4.13 -0.16 -16.29
N ILE A 135 -4.63 -0.68 -17.42
CA ILE A 135 -5.61 -0.02 -18.28
C ILE A 135 -7.05 -0.17 -17.73
N GLU A 136 -7.45 -1.39 -17.34
CA GLU A 136 -8.76 -1.71 -16.78
C GLU A 136 -8.98 -1.00 -15.45
N PHE A 137 -7.99 -1.00 -14.55
CA PHE A 137 -8.10 -0.31 -13.28
C PHE A 137 -8.29 1.20 -13.46
N GLN A 138 -7.55 1.82 -14.38
CA GLN A 138 -7.72 3.23 -14.72
C GLN A 138 -9.08 3.51 -15.36
N THR A 139 -9.61 2.57 -16.14
CA THR A 139 -10.95 2.66 -16.73
C THR A 139 -12.04 2.60 -15.66
N HIS A 140 -11.95 1.66 -14.71
CA HIS A 140 -12.91 1.52 -13.62
C HIS A 140 -12.92 2.71 -12.64
N ILE A 141 -11.76 3.34 -12.38
CA ILE A 141 -11.71 4.59 -11.62
C ILE A 141 -12.60 5.66 -12.27
N LEU A 142 -12.60 5.74 -13.59
CA LEU A 142 -13.38 6.74 -14.33
C LEU A 142 -14.88 6.41 -14.33
N GLU A 143 -15.24 5.13 -14.39
CA GLU A 143 -16.63 4.66 -14.38
C GLU A 143 -17.29 4.76 -12.99
N GLY A 144 -16.52 4.56 -11.91
CA GLY A 144 -17.00 4.66 -10.52
C GLY A 144 -17.30 6.10 -10.05
N LEU A 145 -16.81 7.10 -10.78
CA LEU A 145 -17.24 8.49 -10.62
C LEU A 145 -18.61 8.63 -11.32
N LYS A 146 -19.70 8.74 -10.55
CA LYS A 146 -21.09 9.03 -11.00
C LYS A 146 -21.18 9.71 -12.38
N PRO A 147 -22.17 9.34 -13.21
CA PRO A 147 -22.11 9.48 -14.66
C PRO A 147 -21.71 10.90 -15.00
N ILE A 148 -20.64 11.00 -15.77
CA ILE A 148 -20.15 12.19 -16.47
C ILE A 148 -21.26 13.20 -16.79
N ASN A 149 -22.43 12.69 -17.21
CA ASN A 149 -23.64 13.41 -17.53
C ASN A 149 -24.22 14.28 -16.40
N ASP A 150 -24.14 13.90 -15.12
CA ASP A 150 -24.64 14.70 -14.00
C ASP A 150 -23.72 15.88 -13.66
N LEU A 151 -22.42 15.74 -13.90
CA LEU A 151 -21.44 16.82 -13.81
C LEU A 151 -21.54 17.75 -15.01
N VAL A 152 -21.66 17.19 -16.22
CA VAL A 152 -21.93 17.94 -17.44
C VAL A 152 -23.19 18.80 -17.28
N LYS A 153 -24.30 18.23 -16.82
CA LYS A 153 -25.55 18.97 -16.56
C LYS A 153 -25.40 20.10 -15.54
N LYS A 154 -24.59 19.90 -14.49
CA LYS A 154 -24.37 20.90 -13.44
C LYS A 154 -23.58 22.12 -13.96
N TYR A 155 -22.66 21.92 -14.89
CA TYR A 155 -21.80 22.97 -15.45
C TYR A 155 -22.38 23.62 -16.73
N GLU A 156 -23.15 22.86 -17.53
CA GLU A 156 -23.98 23.42 -18.60
C GLU A 156 -25.00 24.43 -18.06
N ALA A 157 -25.56 24.16 -16.87
CA ALA A 157 -26.44 25.10 -16.17
C ALA A 157 -25.74 26.40 -15.69
N GLN A 158 -24.41 26.46 -15.73
CA GLN A 158 -23.59 27.63 -15.35
C GLN A 158 -23.01 28.38 -16.55
N GLY A 159 -23.37 27.99 -17.79
CA GLY A 159 -22.97 28.69 -19.01
C GLY A 159 -21.51 28.49 -19.45
N ALA A 160 -20.77 27.59 -18.80
CA ALA A 160 -19.43 27.19 -19.22
C ALA A 160 -19.52 26.02 -20.21
N GLY A 161 -18.71 26.05 -21.27
CA GLY A 161 -18.60 24.95 -22.24
C GLY A 161 -18.25 23.61 -21.57
N ARG A 162 -18.52 22.52 -22.29
CA ARG A 162 -18.29 21.13 -21.85
C ARG A 162 -16.97 21.03 -21.06
N PRO A 163 -16.95 20.43 -19.86
CA PRO A 163 -15.68 20.08 -19.28
C PRO A 163 -15.04 19.07 -20.22
N THR A 164 -13.91 19.43 -20.82
CA THR A 164 -12.90 18.44 -21.14
C THR A 164 -12.62 17.76 -19.81
N LEU A 165 -13.03 16.49 -19.66
CA LEU A 165 -12.49 15.66 -18.60
C LEU A 165 -11.05 15.38 -18.94
N PHE A 166 -10.28 16.39 -18.59
CA PHE A 166 -8.95 16.31 -18.12
C PHE A 166 -8.82 15.13 -17.17
N ASN A 167 -8.42 13.99 -17.73
CA ASN A 167 -7.73 12.94 -17.00
C ASN A 167 -6.34 13.50 -16.64
N GLU A 168 -6.33 14.42 -15.69
CA GLU A 168 -5.19 15.30 -15.41
C GLU A 168 -4.44 14.82 -14.16
N GLY A 169 -4.07 13.54 -14.15
CA GLY A 169 -2.99 13.08 -13.27
C GLY A 169 -3.19 11.70 -12.68
N SER A 170 -2.77 10.66 -13.40
CA SER A 170 -2.14 9.48 -12.80
C SER A 170 -1.21 8.81 -13.81
N TYR A 171 -0.23 9.55 -14.32
CA TYR A 171 0.91 8.92 -14.97
C TYR A 171 1.71 8.18 -13.88
N ARG A 172 2.00 6.89 -14.09
CA ARG A 172 2.68 5.94 -13.18
C ARG A 172 1.77 5.26 -12.14
N THR A 173 1.90 3.94 -12.13
CA THR A 173 0.86 2.97 -11.78
C THR A 173 0.44 2.96 -10.32
N TYR A 174 -0.80 2.51 -10.13
CA TYR A 174 -1.23 2.06 -8.83
C TYR A 174 -0.60 0.70 -8.53
N SER A 175 0.47 0.68 -7.73
CA SER A 175 0.86 -0.55 -7.05
C SER A 175 -0.31 -1.07 -6.20
N THR A 176 -0.19 -2.31 -5.76
CA THR A 176 -0.96 -2.86 -4.63
C THR A 176 -1.32 -1.84 -3.57
N THR A 177 -0.27 -1.14 -3.18
CA THR A 177 -0.22 -0.10 -2.20
C THR A 177 -1.05 1.10 -2.69
N LEU A 178 -0.76 1.69 -3.85
CA LEU A 178 -1.46 2.86 -4.39
C LEU A 178 -2.97 2.65 -4.62
N SER A 179 -3.42 1.46 -5.02
CA SER A 179 -4.86 1.19 -5.22
C SER A 179 -5.64 1.26 -3.90
N ALA A 180 -5.02 0.78 -2.82
CA ALA A 180 -5.50 1.00 -1.46
C ALA A 180 -5.45 2.49 -1.07
N TYR A 181 -4.39 3.23 -1.44
CA TYR A 181 -4.35 4.70 -1.27
C TYR A 181 -5.46 5.41 -2.04
N ASN A 182 -5.74 5.02 -3.28
CA ASN A 182 -6.80 5.61 -4.08
C ASN A 182 -8.17 5.45 -3.41
N SER A 183 -8.43 4.27 -2.82
CA SER A 183 -9.63 4.02 -2.01
C SER A 183 -9.71 4.97 -0.80
N ARG A 184 -8.58 5.21 -0.11
CA ARG A 184 -8.48 6.17 1.01
C ARG A 184 -8.57 7.65 0.56
N ALA A 185 -7.99 8.02 -0.57
CA ALA A 185 -8.05 9.36 -1.14
C ALA A 185 -9.48 9.71 -1.61
N ASN A 186 -10.17 8.73 -2.19
CA ASN A 186 -11.60 8.79 -2.49
C ASN A 186 -12.44 8.94 -1.21
N GLU A 187 -12.05 8.28 -0.12
CA GLU A 187 -12.67 8.42 1.20
C GLU A 187 -12.54 9.85 1.75
N ILE A 188 -11.37 10.47 1.67
CA ILE A 188 -11.16 11.85 2.16
C ILE A 188 -12.01 12.85 1.34
N GLY A 189 -12.44 12.47 0.12
CA GLY A 189 -13.36 13.22 -0.74
C GLY A 189 -12.69 14.30 -1.59
N VAL A 190 -11.39 14.13 -1.90
CA VAL A 190 -10.51 15.25 -2.29
C VAL A 190 -9.48 14.90 -3.36
N LEU A 191 -9.64 13.85 -4.17
CA LEU A 191 -8.88 13.82 -5.43
C LEU A 191 -9.24 15.01 -6.35
N ARG A 192 -10.36 15.70 -6.08
CA ARG A 192 -10.84 16.86 -6.85
C ARG A 192 -10.30 18.23 -6.47
N ARG A 193 -9.39 18.40 -5.49
CA ARG A 193 -9.11 19.76 -4.95
C ARG A 193 -7.66 20.20 -4.86
N PHE A 194 -6.74 19.53 -5.53
CA PHE A 194 -5.34 19.96 -5.55
C PHE A 194 -4.81 20.43 -6.90
N TRP A 195 -5.62 20.33 -7.95
CA TRP A 195 -5.28 20.89 -9.25
C TRP A 195 -5.89 22.27 -9.38
N ASP A 196 -5.07 23.29 -9.12
CA ASP A 196 -5.15 24.44 -10.02
C ASP A 196 -4.57 23.97 -11.36
N GLU A 197 -5.26 24.26 -12.47
CA GLU A 197 -4.82 23.91 -13.83
C GLU A 197 -3.36 24.34 -14.06
N ASP A 198 -2.91 25.39 -13.38
CA ASP A 198 -1.53 25.87 -13.41
C ASP A 198 -0.51 24.86 -12.86
N LEU A 199 -0.77 24.25 -11.69
CA LEU A 199 0.15 23.27 -11.10
C LEU A 199 0.32 22.06 -12.02
N LEU A 200 -0.77 21.64 -12.65
CA LEU A 200 -0.71 20.55 -13.59
C LEU A 200 0.05 20.93 -14.85
N LYS A 201 -0.26 22.08 -15.48
CA LYS A 201 0.48 22.56 -16.66
C LYS A 201 1.98 22.64 -16.38
N ARG A 202 2.36 23.05 -15.17
CA ARG A 202 3.76 23.03 -14.70
C ARG A 202 4.31 21.61 -14.57
N SER A 203 3.60 20.70 -13.92
CA SER A 203 4.03 19.29 -13.77
C SER A 203 4.12 18.55 -15.10
N GLU A 204 3.16 18.72 -16.02
CA GLU A 204 3.20 18.16 -17.37
C GLU A 204 4.40 18.68 -18.17
N LYS A 205 4.64 19.99 -18.12
CA LYS A 205 5.80 20.61 -18.76
C LYS A 205 7.11 20.03 -18.22
N TYR A 206 7.18 19.80 -16.91
CA TYR A 206 8.35 19.21 -16.27
C TYR A 206 8.52 17.72 -16.62
N SER A 207 7.44 16.94 -16.57
CA SER A 207 7.44 15.51 -16.89
C SER A 207 7.94 15.23 -18.31
N LYS A 208 7.56 16.06 -19.29
CA LYS A 208 8.04 15.98 -20.69
C LYS A 208 9.56 16.21 -20.84
N GLN A 209 10.22 16.76 -19.82
CA GLN A 209 11.68 17.00 -19.81
C GLN A 209 12.44 15.82 -19.19
N ILE A 210 11.78 14.94 -18.43
CA ILE A 210 12.41 13.79 -17.78
C ILE A 210 12.39 12.60 -18.77
N ASN A 211 13.57 12.22 -19.27
CA ASN A 211 13.73 11.15 -20.28
C ASN A 211 13.50 9.72 -19.76
N THR A 212 13.03 9.53 -18.53
CA THR A 212 12.86 8.20 -17.93
C THR A 212 11.48 8.06 -17.28
N PRO A 213 10.50 7.50 -18.00
CA PRO A 213 9.29 6.97 -17.37
C PRO A 213 9.68 5.80 -16.45
N GLN A 214 9.48 5.93 -15.15
CA GLN A 214 9.43 4.81 -14.21
C GLN A 214 7.97 4.36 -14.13
N TRP A 215 7.68 3.07 -14.19
CA TRP A 215 6.28 2.62 -14.09
C TRP A 215 5.82 2.49 -12.63
N GLN A 216 6.75 2.35 -11.66
CA GLN A 216 6.49 2.21 -10.22
C GLN A 216 7.27 3.26 -9.42
N VAL A 217 6.66 3.76 -8.33
CA VAL A 217 7.32 4.61 -7.33
C VAL A 217 7.54 3.80 -6.06
N LYS A 218 8.77 3.79 -5.53
CA LYS A 218 9.12 3.07 -4.30
C LYS A 218 9.22 4.03 -3.11
N SER A 219 8.73 3.60 -1.96
CA SER A 219 8.84 4.37 -0.71
C SER A 219 10.30 4.71 -0.36
N SER A 220 11.22 3.78 -0.60
CA SER A 220 12.65 3.94 -0.33
C SER A 220 13.30 5.00 -1.23
N GLU A 221 12.99 5.00 -2.52
CA GLU A 221 13.50 5.98 -3.50
C GLU A 221 12.99 7.40 -3.20
N LEU A 222 11.74 7.53 -2.78
CA LEU A 222 11.17 8.80 -2.32
C LEU A 222 11.90 9.33 -1.09
N ASN A 223 12.07 8.46 -0.07
CA ASN A 223 12.81 8.81 1.14
C ASN A 223 14.24 9.27 0.83
N GLN A 224 14.93 8.61 -0.12
CA GLN A 224 16.27 9.03 -0.56
C GLN A 224 16.25 10.40 -1.25
N THR A 225 15.27 10.63 -2.13
CA THR A 225 15.11 11.90 -2.86
C THR A 225 14.91 13.08 -1.91
N ILE A 226 13.95 12.96 -0.97
CA ILE A 226 13.66 14.05 -0.03
C ILE A 226 14.79 14.28 0.97
N ASN A 227 15.51 13.22 1.35
CA ASN A 227 16.61 13.27 2.32
C ASN A 227 17.97 13.50 1.63
N SER A 228 17.95 14.03 0.40
CA SER A 228 19.18 14.32 -0.33
C SER A 228 20.02 15.38 0.38
N LYS A 229 21.35 15.30 0.24
CA LYS A 229 22.28 16.29 0.81
C LYS A 229 21.97 17.72 0.36
N GLU A 230 21.40 17.88 -0.83
CA GLU A 230 20.97 19.17 -1.35
C GLU A 230 19.79 19.72 -0.54
N ASN A 231 18.75 18.93 -0.33
CA ASN A 231 17.58 19.31 0.46
C ASN A 231 17.96 19.60 1.91
N GLN A 232 18.87 18.82 2.49
CA GLN A 232 19.42 19.09 3.81
C GLN A 232 20.11 20.47 3.86
N LYS A 233 20.95 20.81 2.87
CA LYS A 233 21.60 22.14 2.81
C LYS A 233 20.59 23.28 2.71
N LEU A 234 19.50 23.09 1.96
CA LEU A 234 18.44 24.09 1.84
C LEU A 234 17.70 24.28 3.17
N LEU A 235 17.38 23.19 3.86
CA LEU A 235 16.81 23.26 5.20
C LEU A 235 17.77 23.95 6.18
N ASN A 236 19.08 23.64 6.13
CA ASN A 236 20.10 24.31 6.94
C ASN A 236 20.18 25.81 6.65
N LYS A 237 19.95 26.23 5.41
CA LYS A 237 19.91 27.67 5.06
C LYS A 237 18.71 28.37 5.70
N SER A 238 17.57 27.70 5.78
CA SER A 238 16.33 28.26 6.35
C SER A 238 16.28 28.21 7.88
N PHE A 239 16.82 27.16 8.50
CA PHE A 239 16.70 26.88 9.93
C PHE A 239 18.03 26.83 10.70
N GLY A 240 19.15 27.12 10.04
CA GLY A 240 20.47 27.16 10.68
C GLY A 240 20.84 25.84 11.35
N ASN A 241 21.29 25.93 12.60
CA ASN A 241 21.76 24.78 13.39
C ASN A 241 20.65 23.80 13.79
N ASP A 242 19.38 24.21 13.71
CA ASP A 242 18.26 23.37 14.15
C ASP A 242 17.70 22.44 13.06
N SER A 243 18.12 22.66 11.82
CA SER A 243 17.80 21.81 10.66
C SER A 243 18.02 20.31 10.89
N ALA A 244 19.08 19.92 11.59
CA ALA A 244 19.36 18.52 11.90
C ALA A 244 18.28 17.89 12.79
N LYS A 245 17.69 18.65 13.73
CA LYS A 245 16.58 18.18 14.57
C LYS A 245 15.32 17.99 13.73
N LEU A 246 15.01 18.98 12.88
CA LEU A 246 13.88 18.93 11.95
C LEU A 246 13.96 17.70 11.03
N ILE A 247 15.13 17.43 10.42
CA ILE A 247 15.33 16.25 9.57
C ILE A 247 15.12 14.95 10.34
N ASN A 248 15.67 14.85 11.55
CA ASN A 248 15.51 13.65 12.40
C ASN A 248 14.03 13.43 12.80
N ASP A 249 13.28 14.52 12.98
CA ASP A 249 11.86 14.50 13.27
C ASP A 249 10.98 14.27 12.02
N GLY A 250 11.59 14.12 10.84
CA GLY A 250 10.90 13.85 9.58
C GLY A 250 10.44 15.09 8.82
N ILE A 251 11.00 16.27 9.10
CA ILE A 251 10.73 17.51 8.37
C ILE A 251 11.78 17.73 7.29
N PHE A 252 11.34 17.80 6.04
CA PHE A 252 12.22 17.92 4.87
C PHE A 252 11.91 19.16 4.04
N TYR A 253 12.94 19.68 3.37
CA TYR A 253 12.79 20.72 2.35
C TYR A 253 12.64 20.06 0.98
N LEU A 254 11.76 20.57 0.13
CA LEU A 254 11.61 20.14 -1.25
C LEU A 254 11.57 21.36 -2.16
N LYS A 255 12.38 21.36 -3.22
CA LYS A 255 12.28 22.41 -4.23
C LYS A 255 11.02 22.26 -5.07
N GLU A 256 10.53 23.35 -5.64
CA GLU A 256 9.41 23.32 -6.59
C GLU A 256 9.63 22.30 -7.71
N GLU A 257 10.80 22.31 -8.36
CA GLU A 257 11.13 21.39 -9.44
C GLU A 257 11.12 19.90 -9.01
N GLN A 258 11.54 19.61 -7.78
CA GLN A 258 11.46 18.26 -7.24
C GLN A 258 10.01 17.91 -6.89
N PHE A 259 9.24 18.85 -6.35
CA PHE A 259 7.81 18.66 -6.12
C PHE A 259 7.06 18.41 -7.43
N LEU A 260 7.34 19.18 -8.47
CA LEU A 260 6.77 19.09 -9.81
C LEU A 260 7.21 17.84 -10.58
N ASP A 261 8.23 17.13 -10.09
CA ASP A 261 8.47 15.75 -10.51
C ASP A 261 7.16 14.98 -10.33
N PHE A 262 6.65 14.47 -11.44
CA PHE A 262 5.36 13.80 -11.50
C PHE A 262 5.23 12.71 -10.43
N ASN A 263 6.32 12.02 -10.09
CA ASN A 263 6.36 11.04 -9.01
C ASN A 263 6.03 11.66 -7.64
N LEU A 264 6.62 12.81 -7.33
CA LEU A 264 6.45 13.49 -6.05
C LEU A 264 5.12 14.25 -5.98
N VAL A 265 4.61 14.77 -7.10
CA VAL A 265 3.24 15.33 -7.19
C VAL A 265 2.20 14.27 -6.87
N ASN A 266 2.15 13.16 -7.64
CA ASN A 266 1.18 12.07 -7.40
C ASN A 266 1.18 11.60 -5.96
N PHE A 267 2.37 11.56 -5.40
CA PHE A 267 2.63 11.16 -4.06
C PHE A 267 2.06 12.18 -3.05
N ALA A 268 2.35 13.48 -3.21
CA ALA A 268 1.92 14.55 -2.33
C ALA A 268 0.40 14.81 -2.24
N LEU A 269 -0.36 14.53 -3.31
CA LEU A 269 -1.75 14.98 -3.46
C LEU A 269 -2.77 14.26 -2.55
N ASP A 270 -2.34 13.36 -1.65
CA ASP A 270 -3.17 12.71 -0.62
C ASP A 270 -3.07 13.37 0.78
N GLY A 271 -2.21 14.40 0.95
CA GLY A 271 -2.20 15.21 2.17
C GLY A 271 -3.54 15.94 2.36
N ALA A 272 -4.07 16.03 3.58
CA ALA A 272 -5.41 16.56 3.84
C ALA A 272 -5.82 17.83 3.03
N PRO A 273 -7.10 17.98 2.59
CA PRO A 273 -7.71 19.10 1.82
C PRO A 273 -7.42 20.54 2.29
N LYS A 274 -6.78 20.70 3.44
CA LYS A 274 -6.57 21.95 4.15
C LYS A 274 -5.09 22.32 4.26
N ASN A 275 -4.19 21.59 3.61
CA ASN A 275 -2.74 21.83 3.65
C ASN A 275 -2.29 22.87 2.60
N LEU A 276 -2.86 22.82 1.39
CA LEU A 276 -2.76 23.91 0.43
C LEU A 276 -3.87 24.94 0.71
N LYS A 277 -3.73 25.69 1.81
CA LYS A 277 -4.43 26.96 1.90
C LYS A 277 -3.47 28.05 1.44
N TYR A 278 -3.68 28.58 0.23
CA TYR A 278 -3.54 30.03 0.09
C TYR A 278 -4.59 30.63 1.02
N ILE A 279 -4.21 30.94 2.25
CA ILE A 279 -5.08 31.65 3.18
C ILE A 279 -5.15 33.09 2.71
N ASP A 280 -5.97 33.35 1.70
CA ASP A 280 -6.42 34.71 1.43
C ASP A 280 -7.30 35.14 2.62
N GLY A 281 -6.77 36.03 3.45
CA GLY A 281 -7.57 36.84 4.39
C GLY A 281 -7.43 36.59 5.89
N LEU A 282 -6.60 35.66 6.37
CA LEU A 282 -6.43 35.38 7.82
C LEU A 282 -5.08 35.81 8.39
N VAL A 283 -4.19 36.36 7.56
CA VAL A 283 -2.94 37.01 7.99
C VAL A 283 -3.05 38.50 7.68
N LYS A 284 -3.75 39.26 8.52
CA LYS A 284 -3.75 40.74 8.40
C LYS A 284 -2.57 41.39 9.12
N ASP A 285 -1.88 40.68 10.03
CA ASP A 285 -0.91 41.31 10.94
C ASP A 285 0.47 40.62 11.03
N VAL A 286 0.78 39.62 10.19
CA VAL A 286 2.16 39.13 10.08
C VAL A 286 2.83 39.81 8.88
N ILE A 287 3.67 40.80 9.18
CA ILE A 287 4.53 41.45 8.20
C ILE A 287 5.59 40.42 7.78
N LEU A 288 5.32 39.67 6.72
CA LEU A 288 6.35 38.89 6.05
C LEU A 288 7.30 39.86 5.33
N PRO A 289 8.63 39.65 5.39
CA PRO A 289 9.56 40.44 4.61
C PRO A 289 9.21 40.30 3.13
N ARG A 290 8.79 41.39 2.49
CA ARG A 290 8.31 41.43 1.09
C ARG A 290 9.39 41.14 0.03
N GLU A 291 10.56 40.63 0.41
CA GLU A 291 11.69 40.41 -0.49
C GLU A 291 12.27 39.00 -0.42
N SER A 292 11.49 37.97 -0.08
CA SER A 292 11.95 36.60 -0.35
C SER A 292 11.76 36.29 -1.83
N THR A 293 12.84 36.37 -2.60
CA THR A 293 13.01 35.75 -3.93
C THR A 293 12.99 34.21 -3.89
N ILE A 294 12.64 33.63 -2.73
CA ILE A 294 12.51 32.19 -2.53
C ILE A 294 11.20 31.78 -3.19
N LYS A 295 11.37 31.10 -4.34
CA LYS A 295 10.37 30.50 -5.21
C LYS A 295 9.45 29.53 -4.45
N ASP A 296 8.44 29.01 -5.14
CA ASP A 296 7.40 28.06 -4.71
C ASP A 296 7.94 26.71 -4.18
N ASP A 297 8.88 26.75 -3.23
CA ASP A 297 9.46 25.60 -2.55
C ASP A 297 8.61 25.20 -1.34
N PHE A 298 8.83 23.98 -0.86
CA PHE A 298 7.97 23.31 0.09
C PHE A 298 8.73 22.74 1.30
N ILE A 299 8.00 22.60 2.41
CA ILE A 299 8.37 21.77 3.55
C ILE A 299 7.41 20.59 3.63
N ILE A 300 7.93 19.41 3.93
CA ILE A 300 7.18 18.18 4.07
C ILE A 300 7.35 17.65 5.48
N ASP A 301 6.26 17.37 6.19
CA ASP A 301 6.29 16.43 7.32
C ASP A 301 6.09 15.03 6.77
N SER A 302 7.15 14.22 6.77
CA SER A 302 7.08 12.89 6.22
C SER A 302 6.07 12.04 6.96
N LYS A 303 5.96 12.11 8.30
CA LYS A 303 5.14 11.18 9.11
C LYS A 303 3.68 11.08 8.66
N TYR A 304 3.10 12.19 8.18
CA TYR A 304 1.74 12.26 7.63
C TYR A 304 1.70 12.78 6.19
N GLN A 305 2.87 13.02 5.58
CA GLN A 305 3.06 13.58 4.24
C GLN A 305 2.34 14.92 4.00
N ASN A 306 2.28 15.74 5.04
CA ASN A 306 1.70 17.07 4.90
C ASN A 306 2.73 18.01 4.28
N ILE A 307 2.33 18.74 3.24
CA ILE A 307 3.19 19.65 2.48
C ILE A 307 2.75 21.09 2.67
N TYR A 308 3.71 21.97 2.86
CA TYR A 308 3.53 23.38 3.19
C TYR A 308 4.42 24.26 2.31
N GLY A 309 3.87 25.32 1.73
CA GLY A 309 4.71 26.34 1.09
C GLY A 309 5.54 27.10 2.12
N ILE A 310 6.77 27.45 1.78
CA ILE A 310 7.71 28.14 2.69
C ILE A 310 7.19 29.47 3.28
N PRO A 311 6.45 30.33 2.55
CA PRO A 311 5.92 31.56 3.13
C PRO A 311 5.05 31.32 4.38
N HIS A 312 4.44 30.13 4.51
CA HIS A 312 3.60 29.74 5.65
C HIS A 312 4.37 29.25 6.88
N VAL A 313 5.63 28.88 6.71
CA VAL A 313 6.51 28.32 7.76
C VAL A 313 6.97 29.38 8.75
N SER A 314 6.81 30.65 8.40
CA SER A 314 6.93 31.78 9.31
C SER A 314 5.90 31.76 10.46
N GLY A 315 4.82 30.96 10.33
CA GLY A 315 3.83 30.73 11.38
C GLY A 315 4.11 29.45 12.17
N VAL A 316 3.88 29.51 13.49
CA VAL A 316 3.80 28.32 14.36
C VAL A 316 2.42 27.65 14.23
N ALA A 317 2.32 26.37 14.59
CA ALA A 317 1.09 25.57 14.58
C ALA A 317 0.51 25.19 13.20
N LEU A 318 1.30 24.60 12.30
CA LEU A 318 0.84 24.13 10.98
C LEU A 318 -0.35 23.13 11.02
N TYR A 319 -0.49 22.33 12.08
CA TYR A 319 -1.62 21.44 12.36
C TYR A 319 -2.74 22.09 13.20
N GLY A 320 -2.49 23.30 13.70
CA GLY A 320 -3.37 24.04 14.57
C GLY A 320 -3.23 23.64 16.03
N GLN A 321 -3.17 24.65 16.88
CA GLN A 321 -2.94 24.53 18.32
C GLN A 321 -3.99 23.67 19.03
N TYR A 322 -5.27 23.88 18.73
CA TYR A 322 -6.36 23.25 19.48
C TYR A 322 -6.83 21.90 18.95
N GLY A 323 -6.44 21.51 17.73
CA GLY A 323 -6.85 20.26 17.08
C GLY A 323 -8.38 20.06 16.98
N LYS A 324 -8.81 18.83 16.66
CA LYS A 324 -10.22 18.40 16.64
C LYS A 324 -10.39 17.06 17.33
N SER A 325 -11.37 16.94 18.23
CA SER A 325 -11.78 15.65 18.80
C SER A 325 -12.88 15.03 17.96
N LYS A 326 -12.80 13.71 17.73
CA LYS A 326 -13.87 12.91 17.11
C LYS A 326 -14.90 12.38 18.13
N THR A 327 -14.71 12.70 19.40
CA THR A 327 -15.63 12.29 20.48
C THR A 327 -15.81 13.39 21.51
N SER A 328 -16.99 13.41 22.15
CA SER A 328 -17.30 14.32 23.26
C SER A 328 -16.83 13.78 24.62
N ILE A 329 -16.38 12.53 24.68
CA ILE A 329 -15.85 11.91 25.90
C ILE A 329 -14.64 12.71 26.37
N ASN A 330 -14.86 13.47 27.44
CA ASN A 330 -13.84 14.32 28.03
C ASN A 330 -13.40 13.69 29.35
N GLN A 331 -12.12 13.40 29.50
CA GLN A 331 -11.53 13.00 30.78
C GLN A 331 -10.44 13.99 31.19
N ASN A 332 -10.20 14.07 32.49
CA ASN A 332 -9.24 14.99 33.11
C ASN A 332 -7.76 14.66 32.79
N LEU A 333 -7.47 13.65 31.99
CA LEU A 333 -6.12 13.14 31.72
C LEU A 333 -5.43 13.84 30.53
N GLY A 334 -6.12 14.74 29.84
CA GLY A 334 -5.58 15.43 28.67
C GLY A 334 -5.73 14.64 27.37
N PHE A 335 -4.91 14.97 26.38
CA PHE A 335 -5.07 14.50 25.00
C PHE A 335 -3.72 14.12 24.40
N ILE A 336 -3.75 13.09 23.56
CA ILE A 336 -2.69 12.76 22.60
C ILE A 336 -3.02 13.48 21.29
N ARG A 337 -1.99 13.85 20.52
CA ARG A 337 -2.13 14.43 19.18
C ARG A 337 -1.85 13.41 18.10
N ALA A 338 -2.56 13.51 16.99
CA ALA A 338 -2.21 12.84 15.74
C ALA A 338 -2.59 13.79 14.59
N ASN A 339 -1.59 14.44 13.99
CA ASN A 339 -1.80 15.53 13.04
C ASN A 339 -2.83 16.56 13.61
N ARG A 340 -3.95 16.80 12.94
CA ARG A 340 -4.96 17.77 13.38
C ARG A 340 -5.89 17.25 14.48
N ASN A 341 -5.78 15.98 14.85
CA ASN A 341 -6.71 15.32 15.76
C ASN A 341 -6.22 15.38 17.21
N ARG A 342 -7.18 15.40 18.12
CA ARG A 342 -7.02 15.23 19.56
C ARG A 342 -7.70 13.94 19.97
N ILE A 343 -6.93 13.09 20.63
CA ILE A 343 -7.33 11.77 21.06
C ILE A 343 -7.40 11.82 22.60
N PRO A 344 -8.59 11.73 23.22
CA PRO A 344 -8.68 11.71 24.66
C PRO A 344 -7.97 10.50 25.24
N LYS A 345 -7.24 10.72 26.34
CA LYS A 345 -6.66 9.66 27.16
C LYS A 345 -7.69 9.23 28.19
N LEU A 346 -8.03 7.95 28.19
CA LEU A 346 -9.03 7.37 29.08
C LEU A 346 -8.39 6.29 29.94
N ILE A 347 -8.78 6.17 31.20
CA ILE A 347 -8.38 5.04 32.07
C ILE A 347 -9.56 4.10 32.28
N CYS A 348 -9.29 2.80 32.30
CA CYS A 348 -10.24 1.76 32.69
C CYS A 348 -9.64 0.79 33.69
N ASN A 349 -10.48 0.39 34.67
CA ASN A 349 -10.15 -0.59 35.71
C ASN A 349 -10.93 -1.90 35.55
N ASP A 350 -11.89 -1.97 34.62
CA ASP A 350 -12.59 -3.22 34.31
C ASP A 350 -13.21 -3.22 32.90
N ILE A 351 -13.63 -4.41 32.47
CA ILE A 351 -14.24 -4.63 31.16
C ILE A 351 -15.59 -3.89 30.98
N THR A 352 -16.33 -3.63 32.06
CA THR A 352 -17.62 -2.93 32.00
C THR A 352 -17.43 -1.46 31.63
N GLN A 353 -16.44 -0.81 32.25
CA GLN A 353 -16.03 0.56 31.91
C GLN A 353 -15.56 0.66 30.46
N LEU A 354 -14.73 -0.29 30.01
CA LEU A 354 -14.25 -0.33 28.63
C LEU A 354 -15.41 -0.46 27.63
N ASN A 355 -16.37 -1.37 27.88
CA ASN A 355 -17.55 -1.52 27.04
C ASN A 355 -18.41 -0.25 27.00
N SER A 356 -18.60 0.43 28.13
CA SER A 356 -19.33 1.70 28.18
C SER A 356 -18.67 2.80 27.35
N ILE A 357 -17.33 2.88 27.33
CA ILE A 357 -16.58 3.80 26.47
C ILE A 357 -16.81 3.45 25.00
N ILE A 358 -16.68 2.16 24.64
CA ILE A 358 -16.87 1.68 23.26
C ILE A 358 -18.28 2.02 22.77
N ASP A 359 -19.30 1.78 23.58
CA ASP A 359 -20.70 2.07 23.23
C ASP A 359 -20.94 3.56 23.03
N SER A 360 -20.32 4.40 23.85
CA SER A 360 -20.37 5.87 23.71
C SER A 360 -19.71 6.33 22.41
N VAL A 361 -18.52 5.81 22.10
CA VAL A 361 -17.82 6.11 20.84
C VAL A 361 -18.66 5.69 19.63
N LYS A 362 -19.24 4.49 19.65
CA LYS A 362 -20.13 3.98 18.59
C LYS A 362 -21.38 4.85 18.44
N ALA A 363 -21.96 5.32 19.54
CA ALA A 363 -23.16 6.15 19.53
C ALA A 363 -22.92 7.54 18.91
N GLU A 364 -21.73 8.11 19.12
CA GLU A 364 -21.32 9.41 18.56
C GLU A 364 -20.86 9.32 17.10
N ASN A 365 -20.33 8.17 16.68
CA ASN A 365 -19.70 7.97 15.36
C ASN A 365 -20.47 6.94 14.52
N LYS A 366 -21.78 7.14 14.34
CA LYS A 366 -22.68 6.17 13.65
C LYS A 366 -22.37 5.95 12.17
N ASP A 367 -21.64 6.87 11.56
CA ASP A 367 -21.18 6.80 10.16
C ASP A 367 -19.86 6.02 9.99
N LEU A 368 -19.20 5.68 11.10
CA LEU A 368 -17.95 4.93 11.11
C LEU A 368 -18.15 3.45 11.49
N GLU A 369 -17.25 2.63 11.01
CA GLU A 369 -16.96 1.28 11.52
C GLU A 369 -15.88 1.40 12.57
N ILE A 370 -16.10 0.74 13.71
CA ILE A 370 -15.23 0.82 14.88
C ILE A 370 -14.41 -0.46 14.99
N TYR A 371 -13.10 -0.27 15.07
CA TYR A 371 -12.10 -1.31 15.24
C TYR A 371 -11.21 -1.02 16.45
N PHE A 372 -10.42 -2.01 16.83
CA PHE A 372 -9.57 -1.97 18.01
C PHE A 372 -8.14 -2.37 17.67
N ARG A 373 -7.19 -1.74 18.36
CA ARG A 373 -5.78 -2.15 18.37
C ARG A 373 -5.27 -2.16 19.80
N GLY A 374 -4.77 -3.30 20.25
CA GLY A 374 -4.09 -3.41 21.53
C GLY A 374 -2.59 -3.22 21.42
N GLN A 375 -1.99 -2.52 22.38
CA GLN A 375 -0.54 -2.43 22.55
C GLN A 375 -0.16 -2.58 24.02
N ASN A 376 1.02 -3.15 24.26
CA ASN A 376 1.55 -3.33 25.61
C ASN A 376 1.86 -2.02 26.33
N LYS A 377 2.03 -0.94 25.57
CA LYS A 377 2.21 0.43 26.06
C LYS A 377 1.90 1.44 24.96
N HIS A 378 1.76 2.70 25.34
CA HIS A 378 1.67 3.82 24.40
C HIS A 378 3.06 4.21 23.89
N TRP A 379 3.12 4.62 22.63
CA TRP A 379 4.34 5.08 21.97
C TRP A 379 4.11 6.46 21.38
N ASP A 380 5.09 7.33 21.60
CA ASP A 380 5.14 8.70 21.08
C ASP A 380 6.16 8.80 19.93
N LEU A 381 5.92 9.68 18.96
CA LEU A 381 6.91 10.04 17.95
C LEU A 381 8.12 10.76 18.56
N ASN A 382 7.99 11.33 19.75
CA ASN A 382 9.05 12.01 20.51
C ASN A 382 9.80 13.06 19.68
N ARG A 383 9.06 13.91 18.96
CA ARG A 383 9.67 14.98 18.18
C ARG A 383 10.30 16.03 19.09
N SER A 384 11.29 16.75 18.57
CA SER A 384 11.89 17.87 19.29
C SER A 384 10.89 19.00 19.56
N GLU A 385 11.14 19.76 20.62
CA GLU A 385 10.33 20.94 21.00
C GLU A 385 10.13 21.91 19.84
N LEU A 386 11.17 22.12 19.02
CA LEU A 386 11.11 22.97 17.83
C LEU A 386 10.10 22.43 16.80
N THR A 387 10.14 21.13 16.52
CA THR A 387 9.19 20.53 15.57
C THR A 387 7.77 20.55 16.12
N ASN A 388 7.61 20.33 17.42
CA ASN A 388 6.31 20.45 18.08
C ASN A 388 5.78 21.89 18.03
N GLU A 389 6.62 22.90 18.25
CA GLU A 389 6.22 24.30 18.13
C GLU A 389 5.85 24.66 16.68
N LEU A 390 6.64 24.21 15.70
CA LEU A 390 6.33 24.40 14.28
C LEU A 390 4.99 23.77 13.90
N LEU A 391 4.77 22.50 14.25
CA LEU A 391 3.58 21.74 13.85
C LEU A 391 2.35 22.08 14.69
N TYR A 392 2.48 22.28 15.99
CA TYR A 392 1.37 22.39 16.92
C TYR A 392 1.29 23.74 17.66
N GLY A 393 2.33 24.58 17.60
CA GLY A 393 2.40 25.82 18.37
C GLY A 393 2.54 25.60 19.87
N GLN A 394 3.01 24.42 20.27
CA GLN A 394 3.25 24.00 21.65
C GLN A 394 4.49 23.11 21.65
N THR A 395 5.33 23.21 22.69
CA THR A 395 6.58 22.44 22.78
C THR A 395 6.38 21.05 23.41
N ASP A 396 5.43 20.95 24.34
CA ASP A 396 5.09 19.73 25.09
C ASP A 396 3.87 19.05 24.48
N ILE A 397 4.08 18.35 23.37
CA ILE A 397 3.06 17.57 22.67
C ILE A 397 3.37 16.08 22.78
N GLU A 398 2.39 15.33 23.28
CA GLU A 398 2.38 13.87 23.18
C GLU A 398 1.78 13.48 21.82
N GLU A 399 2.61 13.04 20.87
CA GLU A 399 2.18 12.71 19.51
C GLU A 399 2.14 11.20 19.29
N LEU A 400 0.96 10.66 18.95
CA LEU A 400 0.77 9.22 18.77
C LEU A 400 1.67 8.65 17.69
N SER A 401 2.44 7.62 18.04
CA SER A 401 3.23 6.80 17.12
C SER A 401 2.51 5.49 16.82
N LEU A 402 1.86 5.42 15.65
CA LEU A 402 1.37 4.21 15.01
C LEU A 402 1.98 4.01 13.61
N PRO A 403 3.32 4.02 13.46
CA PRO A 403 3.93 3.76 12.17
C PRO A 403 3.66 2.32 11.71
N THR A 404 3.56 2.09 10.40
CA THR A 404 3.41 0.72 9.86
C THR A 404 4.65 -0.14 10.11
N SER A 405 4.50 -1.46 10.09
CA SER A 405 5.62 -2.38 10.29
C SER A 405 6.74 -2.18 9.27
N ALA A 406 6.41 -1.96 8.00
CA ALA A 406 7.41 -1.70 6.96
C ALA A 406 8.21 -0.42 7.26
N SER A 407 7.54 0.66 7.67
CA SER A 407 8.22 1.91 8.04
C SER A 407 9.10 1.76 9.28
N ARG A 408 8.65 1.04 10.31
CA ARG A 408 9.45 0.80 11.54
C ARG A 408 10.72 0.01 11.27
N GLU A 409 10.65 -0.95 10.37
CA GLU A 409 11.77 -1.84 10.03
C GLU A 409 12.57 -1.37 8.82
N ASN A 410 12.20 -0.23 8.20
CA ASN A 410 12.75 0.26 6.94
C ASN A 410 12.77 -0.84 5.85
N PHE A 411 11.68 -1.59 5.74
CA PHE A 411 11.55 -2.72 4.83
C PHE A 411 10.93 -2.27 3.49
N ASP A 412 11.55 -2.64 2.36
CA ASP A 412 11.02 -2.38 1.01
C ASP A 412 9.87 -3.35 0.67
N PHE A 413 8.73 -3.16 1.34
CA PHE A 413 7.54 -3.95 1.05
C PHE A 413 7.04 -3.72 -0.38
N ASP A 414 7.26 -2.53 -0.95
CA ASP A 414 6.84 -2.23 -2.33
C ASP A 414 7.50 -3.20 -3.32
N GLY A 415 8.83 -3.39 -3.20
CA GLY A 415 9.56 -4.37 -3.99
C GLY A 415 9.20 -5.81 -3.68
N PHE A 416 9.02 -6.14 -2.40
CA PHE A 416 8.70 -7.50 -1.98
C PHE A 416 7.26 -7.91 -2.27
N SER A 417 6.32 -6.96 -2.38
CA SER A 417 4.89 -7.25 -2.57
C SER A 417 4.61 -8.01 -3.86
N ALA A 418 5.30 -7.66 -4.96
CA ALA A 418 5.17 -8.35 -6.24
C ALA A 418 5.67 -9.80 -6.15
N ILE A 419 6.81 -10.00 -5.47
CA ILE A 419 7.36 -11.33 -5.18
C ILE A 419 6.34 -12.14 -4.37
N LEU A 420 5.79 -11.58 -3.30
CA LEU A 420 4.82 -12.27 -2.45
C LEU A 420 3.56 -12.66 -3.24
N GLN A 421 3.00 -11.76 -4.05
CA GLN A 421 1.86 -12.07 -4.92
C GLN A 421 2.15 -13.25 -5.85
N PHE A 422 3.32 -13.26 -6.49
CA PHE A 422 3.76 -14.36 -7.35
C PHE A 422 3.83 -15.70 -6.58
N GLN A 423 4.33 -15.69 -5.34
CA GLN A 423 4.35 -16.89 -4.49
C GLN A 423 2.94 -17.33 -4.07
N LEU A 424 2.07 -16.39 -3.70
CA LEU A 424 0.68 -16.68 -3.35
C LEU A 424 -0.10 -17.28 -4.52
N GLN A 425 0.11 -16.76 -5.74
CA GLN A 425 -0.45 -17.34 -6.96
C GLN A 425 -0.01 -18.81 -7.13
N GLY A 426 1.28 -19.09 -6.89
CA GLY A 426 1.80 -20.46 -6.86
C GLY A 426 1.10 -21.35 -5.83
N LEU A 427 0.87 -20.83 -4.62
CA LEU A 427 0.15 -21.55 -3.55
C LEU A 427 -1.32 -21.84 -3.88
N ILE A 428 -1.99 -20.95 -4.61
CA ILE A 428 -3.39 -21.14 -5.02
C ILE A 428 -3.47 -22.36 -5.95
N TYR A 429 -2.62 -22.41 -6.97
CA TYR A 429 -2.69 -23.42 -8.01
C TYR A 429 -1.97 -24.74 -7.66
N SER A 430 -0.99 -24.74 -6.75
CA SER A 430 -0.28 -25.98 -6.34
C SER A 430 -1.15 -26.99 -5.58
N LYS A 431 -2.41 -26.61 -5.28
CA LYS A 431 -3.42 -27.49 -4.67
C LYS A 431 -4.06 -28.44 -5.68
N PHE A 432 -3.98 -28.14 -6.97
CA PHE A 432 -4.49 -29.01 -8.02
C PHE A 432 -3.52 -30.18 -8.26
N GLU A 433 -4.05 -31.32 -8.68
CA GLU A 433 -3.24 -32.47 -9.11
C GLU A 433 -2.47 -32.12 -10.39
N LYS A 434 -1.25 -32.65 -10.56
CA LYS A 434 -0.37 -32.30 -11.69
C LYS A 434 -1.01 -32.62 -13.03
N GLU A 435 -1.75 -33.72 -13.10
CA GLU A 435 -2.40 -34.25 -14.29
C GLU A 435 -3.45 -33.27 -14.86
N LYS A 436 -3.97 -32.36 -14.02
CA LYS A 436 -4.90 -31.31 -14.46
C LYS A 436 -4.24 -30.27 -15.36
N PHE A 437 -2.90 -30.19 -15.34
CA PHE A 437 -2.10 -29.28 -16.17
C PHE A 437 -1.55 -29.96 -17.44
N ASP A 438 -1.91 -31.23 -17.72
CA ASP A 438 -1.32 -31.99 -18.84
C ASP A 438 -1.76 -31.50 -20.22
N LYS A 439 -2.91 -30.84 -20.31
CA LYS A 439 -3.53 -30.43 -21.58
C LYS A 439 -3.75 -28.93 -21.62
N LEU A 440 -3.07 -28.29 -22.56
CA LEU A 440 -3.32 -26.89 -22.90
C LEU A 440 -4.54 -26.78 -23.81
N ASP A 441 -5.33 -25.73 -23.60
CA ASP A 441 -6.47 -25.41 -24.46
C ASP A 441 -5.98 -25.03 -25.87
N LYS A 442 -6.62 -25.50 -26.93
CA LYS A 442 -6.24 -25.17 -28.31
C LYS A 442 -6.16 -23.66 -28.59
N ILE A 443 -6.91 -22.85 -27.84
CA ILE A 443 -6.90 -21.39 -27.97
C ILE A 443 -5.90 -20.71 -27.03
N TRP A 444 -5.18 -21.43 -26.17
CA TRP A 444 -4.18 -20.85 -25.25
C TRP A 444 -3.14 -19.94 -25.95
N PRO A 445 -2.68 -20.22 -27.20
CA PRO A 445 -1.74 -19.32 -27.88
C PRO A 445 -2.39 -17.98 -28.28
N LEU A 446 -3.72 -17.94 -28.30
CA LEU A 446 -4.48 -16.70 -28.42
C LEU A 446 -4.58 -16.11 -27.01
N TRP A 447 -3.76 -15.10 -26.76
CA TRP A 447 -3.80 -14.35 -25.52
C TRP A 447 -5.23 -13.87 -25.21
N GLY A 448 -5.66 -14.04 -23.96
CA GLY A 448 -6.94 -13.56 -23.49
C GLY A 448 -7.21 -13.87 -22.02
N ASN A 449 -8.38 -13.45 -21.56
CA ASN A 449 -8.90 -13.69 -20.22
C ASN A 449 -9.41 -15.13 -20.10
N PHE A 450 -8.59 -16.13 -20.41
CA PHE A 450 -8.92 -17.55 -20.26
C PHE A 450 -7.75 -18.31 -19.64
N SER A 451 -8.04 -19.39 -18.93
CA SER A 451 -6.98 -20.31 -18.50
C SER A 451 -6.31 -20.93 -19.72
N PRO A 452 -4.98 -21.15 -19.70
CA PRO A 452 -4.31 -21.86 -20.78
C PRO A 452 -4.55 -23.38 -20.76
N TYR A 453 -5.25 -23.91 -19.75
CA TYR A 453 -5.51 -25.35 -19.57
C TYR A 453 -6.97 -25.71 -19.86
N GLU A 454 -7.20 -26.87 -20.50
CA GLU A 454 -8.55 -27.40 -20.80
C GLU A 454 -9.35 -27.79 -19.54
N ASN A 455 -8.69 -27.87 -18.38
CA ASN A 455 -9.32 -28.33 -17.15
C ASN A 455 -10.28 -27.27 -16.58
N ILE A 456 -11.56 -27.66 -16.46
CA ILE A 456 -12.64 -26.77 -16.00
C ILE A 456 -12.46 -26.23 -14.57
N GLU A 457 -11.78 -26.95 -13.68
CA GLU A 457 -11.55 -26.48 -12.31
C GLU A 457 -10.43 -25.43 -12.27
N ILE A 458 -9.36 -25.64 -13.05
CA ILE A 458 -8.29 -24.64 -13.22
C ILE A 458 -8.86 -23.38 -13.87
N ASP A 459 -9.68 -23.53 -14.92
CA ASP A 459 -10.30 -22.39 -15.60
C ASP A 459 -11.19 -21.54 -14.67
N LYS A 460 -12.07 -22.19 -13.90
CA LYS A 460 -12.88 -21.50 -12.89
C LYS A 460 -12.02 -20.77 -11.85
N LYS A 461 -10.97 -21.42 -11.34
CA LYS A 461 -10.08 -20.80 -10.35
C LYS A 461 -9.29 -19.65 -10.95
N HIS A 462 -8.88 -19.76 -12.22
CA HIS A 462 -8.21 -18.68 -12.94
C HIS A 462 -9.14 -17.48 -13.14
N GLU A 463 -10.41 -17.71 -13.48
CA GLU A 463 -11.41 -16.63 -13.56
C GLU A 463 -11.60 -15.92 -12.21
N GLU A 464 -11.73 -16.68 -11.12
CA GLU A 464 -11.83 -16.12 -9.76
C GLU A 464 -10.58 -15.31 -9.39
N PHE A 465 -9.40 -15.87 -9.64
CA PHE A 465 -8.14 -15.17 -9.42
C PHE A 465 -8.04 -13.89 -10.25
N ARG A 466 -8.42 -13.92 -11.53
CA ARG A 466 -8.37 -12.72 -12.39
C ARG A 466 -9.26 -11.60 -11.86
N ARG A 467 -10.52 -11.92 -11.49
CA ARG A 467 -11.43 -10.93 -10.90
C ARG A 467 -10.82 -10.27 -9.67
N LEU A 468 -10.16 -11.07 -8.83
CA LEU A 468 -9.45 -10.56 -7.66
C LEU A 468 -8.20 -9.74 -8.06
N TYR A 469 -7.38 -10.26 -8.98
CA TYR A 469 -6.14 -9.63 -9.44
C TYR A 469 -6.35 -8.26 -10.05
N TYR A 470 -7.43 -8.05 -10.80
CA TYR A 470 -7.78 -6.74 -11.36
C TYR A 470 -8.38 -5.77 -10.34
N SER A 471 -8.76 -6.26 -9.16
CA SER A 471 -9.22 -5.42 -8.07
C SER A 471 -8.05 -4.94 -7.18
N PHE A 472 -8.26 -3.85 -6.45
CA PHE A 472 -7.35 -3.43 -5.38
C PHE A 472 -7.32 -4.41 -4.20
N GLU A 473 -8.22 -5.39 -4.20
CA GLU A 473 -8.46 -6.23 -3.06
C GLU A 473 -7.44 -7.37 -2.95
N TRP A 474 -6.93 -7.87 -4.08
CA TRP A 474 -5.78 -8.79 -4.14
C TRP A 474 -4.59 -8.27 -3.34
N ASP A 475 -4.42 -6.95 -3.39
CA ASP A 475 -3.29 -6.25 -2.83
C ASP A 475 -3.40 -6.10 -1.32
N LEU A 476 -4.57 -5.70 -0.86
CA LEU A 476 -4.94 -5.67 0.55
C LEU A 476 -4.85 -7.06 1.16
N MET A 477 -5.34 -8.07 0.46
CA MET A 477 -5.29 -9.45 0.92
C MET A 477 -3.83 -9.94 1.02
N THR A 478 -3.00 -9.69 0.01
CA THR A 478 -1.56 -10.03 0.03
C THR A 478 -0.85 -9.35 1.20
N MET A 479 -1.12 -8.06 1.40
CA MET A 479 -0.55 -7.27 2.48
C MET A 479 -1.01 -7.75 3.87
N GLY A 480 -2.29 -8.07 4.02
CA GLY A 480 -2.84 -8.60 5.26
C GLY A 480 -2.28 -9.98 5.60
N LEU A 481 -2.26 -10.90 4.63
CA LEU A 481 -1.62 -12.20 4.77
C LEU A 481 -0.16 -12.04 5.19
N GLY A 482 0.62 -11.23 4.46
CA GLY A 482 2.02 -10.97 4.81
C GLY A 482 2.18 -10.51 6.27
N GLN A 483 1.39 -9.52 6.69
CA GLN A 483 1.45 -8.96 8.04
C GLN A 483 1.15 -10.00 9.13
N HIS A 484 0.09 -10.80 8.98
CA HIS A 484 -0.29 -11.78 9.99
C HIS A 484 0.73 -12.92 10.14
N TYR A 485 1.57 -13.17 9.14
CA TYR A 485 2.63 -14.16 9.19
C TYR A 485 4.03 -13.58 9.43
N GLY A 486 4.11 -12.28 9.77
CA GLY A 486 5.33 -11.63 10.27
C GLY A 486 6.08 -10.77 9.25
N ILE A 487 5.63 -10.72 8.00
CA ILE A 487 6.24 -9.89 6.96
C ILE A 487 5.87 -8.42 7.22
N PRO A 488 6.86 -7.51 7.36
CA PRO A 488 6.57 -6.10 7.56
C PRO A 488 5.83 -5.52 6.36
N THR A 489 4.70 -4.85 6.59
CA THR A 489 3.90 -4.24 5.52
C THR A 489 3.51 -2.79 5.81
N HIS A 490 2.92 -2.12 4.82
CA HIS A 490 2.32 -0.77 4.91
C HIS A 490 0.92 -0.74 5.55
N GLY A 491 0.48 -1.88 6.11
CA GLY A 491 -0.73 -1.96 6.90
C GLY A 491 -0.46 -1.85 8.40
N LEU A 492 -1.55 -1.63 9.13
CA LEU A 492 -1.64 -1.73 10.57
C LEU A 492 -2.71 -2.78 10.90
N ASP A 493 -2.33 -3.77 11.69
CA ASP A 493 -3.22 -4.82 12.16
C ASP A 493 -4.26 -4.25 13.14
N ILE A 494 -5.54 -4.42 12.81
CA ILE A 494 -6.66 -4.02 13.64
C ILE A 494 -7.65 -5.19 13.73
N THR A 495 -8.54 -5.16 14.72
CA THR A 495 -9.53 -6.23 14.92
C THR A 495 -10.89 -5.64 15.23
N SER A 496 -11.95 -6.31 14.80
CA SER A 496 -13.33 -5.99 15.20
C SER A 496 -13.69 -6.56 16.58
N ASP A 497 -12.84 -7.40 17.17
CA ASP A 497 -13.09 -8.05 18.45
C ASP A 497 -12.22 -7.48 19.56
N ILE A 498 -12.87 -6.82 20.51
CA ILE A 498 -12.22 -6.22 21.67
C ILE A 498 -11.40 -7.23 22.49
N ASN A 499 -11.78 -8.52 22.52
CA ASN A 499 -11.04 -9.53 23.27
C ASN A 499 -9.70 -9.88 22.60
N VAL A 500 -9.62 -9.78 21.27
CA VAL A 500 -8.35 -9.94 20.54
C VAL A 500 -7.45 -8.74 20.84
N ALA A 501 -7.98 -7.52 20.78
CA ALA A 501 -7.22 -6.31 21.13
C ALA A 501 -6.74 -6.33 22.59
N LEU A 502 -7.59 -6.75 23.53
CA LEU A 502 -7.20 -6.98 24.92
C LEU A 502 -6.05 -7.98 25.01
N TRP A 503 -6.14 -9.14 24.35
CA TRP A 503 -5.05 -10.11 24.36
C TRP A 503 -3.71 -9.49 23.89
N PHE A 504 -3.70 -8.72 22.80
CA PHE A 504 -2.48 -8.06 22.30
C PHE A 504 -1.96 -6.97 23.24
N ALA A 505 -2.86 -6.23 23.91
CA ALA A 505 -2.45 -5.24 24.91
C ALA A 505 -1.82 -5.90 26.13
N THR A 506 -2.21 -7.14 26.46
CA THR A 506 -1.85 -7.79 27.72
C THR A 506 -0.80 -8.88 27.57
N ASN A 507 -0.34 -9.13 26.34
CA ASN A 507 0.66 -10.14 26.04
C ASN A 507 1.83 -9.49 25.28
N GLN A 508 3.04 -9.89 25.63
CA GLN A 508 4.26 -9.41 25.01
C GLN A 508 4.84 -10.46 24.07
N TYR A 509 5.20 -10.00 22.88
CA TYR A 509 5.99 -10.77 21.92
C TYR A 509 7.40 -11.02 22.45
N ASP A 510 7.83 -12.27 22.41
CA ASP A 510 9.15 -12.73 22.86
C ASP A 510 9.78 -13.58 21.77
N LYS A 511 11.06 -13.36 21.49
CA LYS A 511 11.86 -14.18 20.57
C LYS A 511 12.86 -15.00 21.36
N TYR A 512 13.07 -16.24 20.94
CA TYR A 512 14.07 -17.10 21.56
C TYR A 512 14.68 -18.05 20.52
N GLU A 513 15.89 -18.52 20.80
CA GLU A 513 16.58 -19.49 19.97
C GLU A 513 16.53 -20.87 20.64
N GLU A 514 16.24 -21.91 19.85
CA GLU A 514 16.34 -23.30 20.28
C GLU A 514 17.00 -24.13 19.17
N ARG A 515 18.11 -24.80 19.49
CA ARG A 515 18.92 -25.61 18.54
C ARG A 515 19.34 -24.83 17.28
N GLY A 516 19.72 -23.57 17.43
CA GLY A 516 20.17 -22.71 16.32
C GLY A 516 19.04 -22.18 15.42
N LYS A 517 17.78 -22.36 15.81
CA LYS A 517 16.61 -21.86 15.08
C LYS A 517 15.87 -20.82 15.93
N GLU A 518 15.52 -19.69 15.33
CA GLU A 518 14.73 -18.64 15.98
C GLU A 518 13.24 -19.02 15.98
N TYR A 519 12.62 -18.87 17.14
CA TYR A 519 11.19 -18.99 17.35
C TYR A 519 10.65 -17.73 18.03
N ALA A 520 9.35 -17.54 17.92
CA ALA A 520 8.65 -16.52 18.70
C ALA A 520 7.48 -17.08 19.47
N TRP A 521 7.15 -16.41 20.57
CA TRP A 521 5.94 -16.70 21.33
C TRP A 521 5.40 -15.44 21.99
N TYR A 522 4.24 -15.57 22.64
CA TYR A 522 3.68 -14.51 23.45
C TYR A 522 3.58 -14.94 24.91
N LYS A 523 3.98 -14.03 25.79
CA LYS A 523 3.90 -14.21 27.25
C LYS A 523 2.96 -13.17 27.84
N PRO A 524 2.10 -13.54 28.80
CA PRO A 524 1.31 -12.56 29.52
C PRO A 524 2.19 -11.50 30.19
N LEU A 525 1.80 -10.24 30.09
CA LEU A 525 2.43 -9.14 30.81
C LEU A 525 2.12 -9.25 32.30
N LYS A 526 3.11 -8.92 33.12
CA LYS A 526 2.88 -8.71 34.55
C LYS A 526 2.02 -7.46 34.74
N ARG A 527 0.94 -7.59 35.49
CA ARG A 527 0.09 -6.47 35.91
C ARG A 527 0.70 -5.85 37.15
N GLU A 528 1.37 -4.73 36.97
CA GLU A 528 2.04 -3.99 38.03
C GLU A 528 1.81 -2.50 37.82
N HIS A 529 1.81 -1.76 38.93
CA HIS A 529 1.72 -0.31 38.91
C HIS A 529 2.86 0.29 38.08
N LYS A 530 2.54 1.24 37.22
CA LYS A 530 3.48 1.97 36.37
C LYS A 530 3.55 3.44 36.78
N ALA A 531 4.76 3.98 36.80
CA ALA A 531 5.01 5.38 37.15
C ALA A 531 4.46 6.37 36.10
N LYS A 532 4.38 5.96 34.83
CA LYS A 532 3.87 6.77 33.73
C LYS A 532 2.64 6.12 33.12
N LEU A 533 1.64 6.93 32.77
CA LEU A 533 0.44 6.46 32.08
C LEU A 533 0.80 5.73 30.76
N SER A 534 1.79 6.26 30.04
CA SER A 534 2.25 5.69 28.77
C SER A 534 2.79 4.27 28.87
N ASP A 535 3.20 3.81 30.05
CA ASP A 535 3.76 2.48 30.27
C ASP A 535 2.68 1.42 30.59
N TYR A 536 1.42 1.83 30.75
CA TYR A 536 0.31 0.89 30.84
C TYR A 536 -0.10 0.38 29.46
N PRO A 537 -0.59 -0.88 29.36
CA PRO A 537 -1.27 -1.36 28.17
C PRO A 537 -2.36 -0.41 27.70
N VAL A 538 -2.52 -0.30 26.39
CA VAL A 538 -3.46 0.64 25.76
C VAL A 538 -4.29 -0.05 24.67
N ILE A 539 -5.57 0.29 24.62
CA ILE A 539 -6.47 -0.03 23.52
C ILE A 539 -6.75 1.26 22.76
N TYR A 540 -6.38 1.30 21.49
CA TYR A 540 -6.84 2.35 20.59
C TYR A 540 -8.17 1.94 19.97
N ILE A 541 -9.14 2.84 20.07
CA ILE A 541 -10.41 2.74 19.35
C ILE A 541 -10.25 3.51 18.04
N ILE A 542 -10.37 2.81 16.93
CA ILE A 542 -10.12 3.33 15.58
C ILE A 542 -11.45 3.40 14.85
N GLY A 543 -11.76 4.55 14.24
CA GLY A 543 -12.97 4.75 13.46
C GLY A 543 -12.66 5.03 12.00
N THR A 544 -13.27 4.23 11.12
CA THR A 544 -13.01 4.27 9.68
C THR A 544 -14.34 4.35 8.94
N LYS A 545 -14.42 4.94 7.73
CA LYS A 545 -15.73 5.01 7.06
C LYS A 545 -16.26 3.65 6.67
N LYS A 546 -17.59 3.52 6.73
CA LYS A 546 -18.35 2.35 6.26
C LYS A 546 -18.08 2.07 4.78
N GLY A 547 -18.04 0.79 4.43
CA GLY A 547 -17.89 0.33 3.04
C GLY A 547 -16.45 0.30 2.54
N LEU A 548 -15.48 0.62 3.40
CA LEU A 548 -14.08 0.37 3.11
C LEU A 548 -13.79 -1.10 3.30
N LYS A 549 -13.47 -1.78 2.20
CA LYS A 549 -13.08 -3.18 2.27
C LYS A 549 -11.74 -3.29 2.98
N ARG A 550 -11.79 -3.76 4.22
CA ARG A 550 -10.65 -3.93 5.14
C ARG A 550 -10.60 -5.34 5.71
N ASP A 551 -11.65 -6.12 5.45
CA ASP A 551 -11.73 -7.51 5.84
C ASP A 551 -10.72 -8.33 5.05
N LEU A 552 -10.21 -9.35 5.72
CA LEU A 552 -9.42 -10.40 5.08
C LEU A 552 -10.31 -11.59 4.69
N ASP A 553 -11.64 -11.43 4.74
CA ASP A 553 -12.63 -12.46 4.39
C ASP A 553 -12.47 -12.92 2.93
N GLN A 554 -11.84 -12.10 2.09
CA GLN A 554 -11.53 -12.47 0.71
C GLN A 554 -10.50 -13.57 0.56
N ILE A 555 -9.75 -13.88 1.62
CA ILE A 555 -8.90 -15.07 1.67
C ILE A 555 -9.73 -16.32 1.34
N GLU A 556 -11.03 -16.34 1.69
CA GLU A 556 -11.94 -17.43 1.35
C GLU A 556 -12.25 -17.51 -0.16
N PHE A 557 -12.22 -16.41 -0.92
CA PHE A 557 -12.48 -16.43 -2.37
C PHE A 557 -11.41 -17.19 -3.17
N ILE A 558 -10.23 -17.43 -2.60
CA ILE A 558 -9.13 -18.16 -3.25
C ILE A 558 -8.80 -19.50 -2.57
N ASP A 559 -9.72 -20.01 -1.76
CA ASP A 559 -9.59 -21.26 -1.00
C ASP A 559 -8.33 -21.34 -0.13
N ILE A 560 -7.72 -20.21 0.23
CA ILE A 560 -6.59 -20.18 1.15
C ILE A 560 -7.15 -20.34 2.57
N LYS A 561 -6.82 -21.42 3.26
CA LYS A 561 -7.22 -21.61 4.66
C LYS A 561 -6.17 -20.99 5.57
N ALA A 562 -6.24 -19.67 5.77
CA ALA A 562 -5.40 -18.93 6.72
C ALA A 562 -6.15 -18.76 8.05
N GLU A 563 -5.90 -19.67 9.00
CA GLU A 563 -6.63 -19.70 10.26
C GLU A 563 -6.31 -18.52 11.17
N ARG A 564 -5.06 -18.01 11.11
CA ARG A 564 -4.63 -16.92 11.99
C ARG A 564 -5.41 -15.61 11.81
N PRO A 565 -5.49 -15.00 10.60
CA PRO A 565 -6.33 -13.81 10.39
C PRO A 565 -7.79 -14.02 10.83
N LYS A 566 -8.35 -15.20 10.55
CA LYS A 566 -9.73 -15.57 10.92
C LYS A 566 -9.94 -15.59 12.43
N ARG A 567 -9.08 -16.30 13.17
CA ARG A 567 -9.18 -16.40 14.64
C ARG A 567 -8.94 -15.07 15.34
N GLN A 568 -8.17 -14.17 14.72
CA GLN A 568 -7.93 -12.81 15.20
C GLN A 568 -9.03 -11.81 14.76
N LYS A 569 -10.01 -12.25 13.95
CA LYS A 569 -11.02 -11.38 13.31
C LYS A 569 -10.36 -10.14 12.72
N ALA A 570 -9.30 -10.40 11.97
CA ALA A 570 -8.34 -9.38 11.61
C ALA A 570 -8.79 -8.56 10.41
N TYR A 571 -8.46 -7.27 10.50
CA TYR A 571 -8.68 -6.28 9.48
C TYR A 571 -7.37 -5.56 9.23
N LEU A 572 -7.19 -5.09 8.01
CA LEU A 572 -6.01 -4.34 7.62
C LEU A 572 -6.34 -2.85 7.55
N HIS A 573 -5.81 -2.07 8.49
CA HIS A 573 -5.84 -0.62 8.38
C HIS A 573 -4.64 -0.15 7.57
N TYR A 574 -4.86 0.14 6.30
CA TYR A 574 -3.80 0.54 5.36
C TYR A 574 -3.65 2.06 5.25
N GLY A 575 -2.45 2.52 4.89
CA GLY A 575 -2.14 3.94 4.72
C GLY A 575 -0.68 4.36 4.93
N GLY A 576 0.19 3.53 5.51
CA GLY A 576 1.58 3.96 5.73
C GLY A 576 2.58 3.64 4.62
N PHE A 577 2.36 4.18 3.42
CA PHE A 577 3.23 4.07 2.23
C PHE A 577 3.98 5.36 1.97
N GLY A 578 5.13 5.22 1.32
CA GLY A 578 6.06 6.30 1.06
C GLY A 578 6.51 6.98 2.34
N LEU A 579 5.99 8.18 2.60
CA LEU A 579 6.37 9.03 3.71
C LEU A 579 5.35 8.91 4.84
N HIS A 580 4.05 8.68 4.52
CA HIS A 580 2.88 8.53 5.40
C HIS A 580 2.96 7.44 6.49
N SER A 581 4.16 7.05 6.91
CA SER A 581 4.45 6.06 7.94
C SER A 581 3.45 6.06 9.09
N ASN A 582 3.02 7.24 9.60
CA ASN A 582 2.15 7.41 10.76
C ASN A 582 0.67 7.75 10.46
N ILE A 583 0.19 7.69 9.21
CA ILE A 583 -1.16 8.18 8.86
C ILE A 583 -2.29 7.46 9.60
N CYS A 584 -2.08 6.19 9.99
CA CYS A 584 -3.07 5.39 10.70
C CYS A 584 -3.41 5.97 12.08
N ALA A 585 -2.54 6.83 12.64
CA ALA A 585 -2.80 7.54 13.88
C ALA A 585 -3.98 8.53 13.75
N GLU A 586 -4.28 9.03 12.55
CA GLU A 586 -5.37 9.99 12.34
C GLU A 586 -6.77 9.40 12.55
N ASP A 587 -6.89 8.08 12.41
CA ASP A 587 -8.18 7.38 12.53
C ASP A 587 -8.48 6.93 13.96
N VAL A 588 -7.55 7.15 14.90
CA VAL A 588 -7.77 6.91 16.31
C VAL A 588 -8.76 7.94 16.87
N ILE A 589 -9.83 7.44 17.50
CA ILE A 589 -10.85 8.24 18.17
C ILE A 589 -10.50 8.41 19.65
N ALA A 590 -10.02 7.35 20.32
CA ALA A 590 -9.71 7.36 21.74
C ALA A 590 -8.57 6.38 22.07
N ALA A 591 -7.82 6.67 23.14
CA ALA A 591 -6.80 5.80 23.70
C ALA A 591 -7.20 5.42 25.15
N VAL A 592 -7.45 4.12 25.38
CA VAL A 592 -7.91 3.59 26.67
C VAL A 592 -6.79 2.81 27.34
N PHE A 593 -6.25 3.34 28.42
CA PHE A 593 -5.18 2.76 29.22
C PHE A 593 -5.75 1.79 30.26
N LEU A 594 -5.16 0.60 30.33
CA LEU A 594 -5.55 -0.50 31.22
C LEU A 594 -4.61 -0.52 32.42
N THR A 595 -5.12 -0.16 33.59
CA THR A 595 -4.35 -0.09 34.84
C THR A 595 -3.95 -1.48 35.34
N GLU A 596 -3.14 -1.50 36.38
CA GLU A 596 -2.81 -2.69 37.16
C GLU A 596 -4.05 -3.37 37.75
N ASP A 597 -5.10 -2.59 38.04
CA ASP A 597 -6.37 -3.06 38.58
C ASP A 597 -7.33 -3.57 37.51
N PHE A 598 -6.97 -3.50 36.22
CA PHE A 598 -7.86 -3.90 35.13
C PHE A 598 -8.24 -5.38 35.19
N LYS A 599 -9.50 -5.66 35.55
CA LYS A 599 -10.05 -7.02 35.65
C LYS A 599 -10.78 -7.43 34.38
N PHE A 600 -10.35 -8.53 33.79
CA PHE A 600 -11.05 -9.20 32.70
C PHE A 600 -10.71 -10.70 32.68
N LYS A 601 -11.61 -11.50 32.11
CA LYS A 601 -11.34 -12.91 31.83
C LYS A 601 -10.74 -13.02 30.44
N GLN A 602 -9.49 -13.50 30.35
CA GLN A 602 -8.85 -13.75 29.07
C GLN A 602 -9.68 -14.76 28.26
N CYS A 603 -10.18 -14.35 27.10
CA CYS A 603 -11.04 -15.20 26.28
C CYS A 603 -10.27 -16.09 25.30
N TYR A 604 -9.03 -15.72 24.97
CA TYR A 604 -8.21 -16.39 23.97
C TYR A 604 -6.85 -16.81 24.53
N THR A 605 -6.39 -17.99 24.14
CA THR A 605 -5.02 -18.46 24.41
C THR A 605 -4.08 -18.07 23.25
N THR A 606 -2.76 -18.11 23.49
CA THR A 606 -1.78 -17.92 22.41
C THR A 606 -1.95 -18.99 21.33
N ASP A 607 -2.11 -20.26 21.70
CA ASP A 607 -2.29 -21.36 20.73
C ASP A 607 -3.54 -21.18 19.86
N TYR A 608 -4.60 -20.60 20.42
CA TYR A 608 -5.80 -20.28 19.64
C TYR A 608 -5.49 -19.18 18.61
N LEU A 609 -4.96 -18.02 19.03
CA LEU A 609 -4.73 -16.88 18.13
C LEU A 609 -3.55 -17.08 17.17
N PHE A 610 -2.60 -17.93 17.53
CA PHE A 610 -1.40 -18.28 16.76
C PHE A 610 -1.34 -19.80 16.58
N PRO A 611 -2.22 -20.38 15.74
CA PRO A 611 -2.18 -21.80 15.45
C PRO A 611 -0.79 -22.21 14.95
N ASN A 612 -0.39 -23.42 15.36
CA ASN A 612 0.78 -24.08 14.81
C ASN A 612 0.57 -24.44 13.32
N HIS A 613 1.62 -24.91 12.66
CA HIS A 613 1.57 -25.28 11.24
C HIS A 613 0.72 -26.53 10.96
N THR A 614 0.35 -27.34 11.97
CA THR A 614 -0.59 -28.45 11.78
C THR A 614 -2.03 -27.97 11.70
N ASP A 615 -2.38 -26.90 12.41
CA ASP A 615 -3.73 -26.33 12.46
C ASP A 615 -3.96 -25.23 11.42
N ASP A 616 -2.91 -24.68 10.82
CA ASP A 616 -2.97 -23.63 9.79
C ASP A 616 -2.18 -24.06 8.54
N PRO A 617 -2.85 -24.66 7.53
CA PRO A 617 -2.19 -25.16 6.32
C PRO A 617 -1.49 -24.06 5.51
N PHE A 618 -2.03 -22.84 5.51
CA PHE A 618 -1.38 -21.72 4.84
C PHE A 618 -0.10 -21.32 5.57
N TYR A 619 -0.12 -21.30 6.90
CA TYR A 619 1.08 -21.06 7.69
C TYR A 619 2.18 -22.09 7.41
N LYS A 620 1.82 -23.37 7.35
CA LYS A 620 2.75 -24.44 6.96
C LYS A 620 3.40 -24.17 5.61
N ALA A 621 2.60 -23.84 4.61
CA ALA A 621 3.10 -23.55 3.27
C ALA A 621 4.02 -22.32 3.23
N LEU A 622 3.74 -21.29 4.04
CA LEU A 622 4.64 -20.13 4.18
C LEU A 622 5.97 -20.49 4.86
N LEU A 623 5.96 -21.37 5.86
CA LEU A 623 7.21 -21.85 6.49
C LEU A 623 8.04 -22.68 5.49
N GLU A 624 7.41 -23.56 4.72
CA GLU A 624 8.09 -24.33 3.66
C GLU A 624 8.67 -23.43 2.57
N LEU A 625 7.93 -22.39 2.19
CA LEU A 625 8.39 -21.36 1.26
C LEU A 625 9.58 -20.58 1.83
N ARG A 626 9.52 -20.16 3.10
CA ARG A 626 10.63 -19.51 3.80
C ARG A 626 11.87 -20.39 3.78
N ASP A 627 11.74 -21.65 4.19
CA ASP A 627 12.88 -22.56 4.31
C ASP A 627 13.51 -22.82 2.92
N SER A 628 12.67 -22.98 1.89
CA SER A 628 13.13 -23.07 0.50
C SER A 628 13.84 -21.79 0.06
N ALA A 629 13.28 -20.61 0.34
CA ALA A 629 13.86 -19.32 0.00
C ALA A 629 15.23 -19.12 0.65
N ILE A 630 15.34 -19.36 1.96
CA ILE A 630 16.60 -19.24 2.70
C ILE A 630 17.65 -20.20 2.13
N SER A 631 17.26 -21.43 1.75
CA SER A 631 18.19 -22.39 1.13
C SER A 631 18.74 -21.93 -0.23
N GLU A 632 17.98 -21.12 -0.96
CA GLU A 632 18.39 -20.48 -2.23
C GLU A 632 19.05 -19.10 -2.00
N GLY A 633 19.35 -18.72 -0.76
CA GLY A 633 19.98 -17.44 -0.39
C GLY A 633 19.04 -16.24 -0.40
N LEU A 634 17.72 -16.45 -0.55
CA LEU A 634 16.70 -15.42 -0.56
C LEU A 634 16.24 -15.08 0.86
N ASN A 635 17.00 -14.22 1.53
CA ASN A 635 16.70 -13.83 2.92
C ASN A 635 15.69 -12.68 3.03
N GLU A 636 15.71 -11.74 2.08
CA GLU A 636 14.90 -10.52 2.15
C GLU A 636 13.40 -10.85 2.11
N GLY A 637 12.66 -10.35 3.10
CA GLY A 637 11.23 -10.63 3.30
C GLY A 637 10.92 -12.03 3.85
N TYR A 638 11.48 -13.09 3.26
CA TYR A 638 11.21 -14.47 3.69
C TYR A 638 11.68 -14.75 5.13
N SER A 639 12.86 -14.25 5.52
CA SER A 639 13.37 -14.40 6.90
C SER A 639 12.48 -13.74 7.97
N LYS A 640 11.55 -12.88 7.56
CA LYS A 640 10.56 -12.26 8.46
C LYS A 640 9.38 -13.18 8.77
N ILE A 641 9.21 -14.28 8.04
CA ILE A 641 8.17 -15.28 8.33
C ILE A 641 8.53 -15.99 9.64
N VAL A 642 7.78 -15.66 10.69
CA VAL A 642 8.06 -16.07 12.06
C VAL A 642 7.58 -17.49 12.31
N GLU A 643 8.39 -18.32 12.99
CA GLU A 643 7.95 -19.61 13.53
C GLU A 643 7.46 -19.46 14.97
N TYR A 644 6.17 -19.69 15.21
CA TYR A 644 5.57 -19.59 16.53
C TYR A 644 5.62 -20.94 17.24
N LYS A 645 6.32 -21.00 18.36
CA LYS A 645 6.43 -22.20 19.21
C LYS A 645 6.37 -21.79 20.68
N PRO A 646 5.60 -22.49 21.54
CA PRO A 646 5.70 -22.30 22.98
C PRO A 646 7.12 -22.57 23.48
N LYS A 647 7.62 -21.71 24.35
CA LYS A 647 8.88 -21.96 25.06
C LYS A 647 8.64 -23.07 26.09
N GLU A 648 9.23 -24.24 25.85
CA GLU A 648 9.21 -25.40 26.77
C GLU A 648 9.91 -25.10 28.11
#